data_AF-A0A979FGH1-F1
#
_entry.id   AF-A0A979FGH1-F1
#
_cell.length_a   1.000
_cell.length_b   1.000
_cell.length_c   1.000
_cell.angle_alpha   90.00
_cell.angle_beta   90.00
_cell.angle_gamma   90.00
#
_symmetry.space_group_name_H-M   'P 1'
#
loop_
_entity.id
_entity.type
_entity.pdbx_description
1 polymer ?
#
loop_
_entity_poly.entity_id
_entity_poly.type
_entity_poly.pdbx_seq_one_letter_code
_entity_poly.pdbx_strand_id
1 'polypeptide(L)'
;MTSYTKEHQYRPNFTLNNTPIRHTHETKILEVTYNTSITFGPHINNIVNNANIRLNSLRVLGGTKFGKDKETLAPTYKQFFRTVLAYASPAWAPALSNTNIQKLQTLQNKALRHMNAVVRAVVGVGVHYGATVFFIRHGYKGMVDGGDDIYEASWSSVSGIIHEAGTMLGSSRCEEFKQREGRLRAAMNLIDNGITNLCVIGGDDSLTAADIFKDDWPGLLQTLVENGFITEEQKSNHSQLNIVGVVSSIDSDFCDTEETLGTNSALHRIVEAIDAIVPTVESHQRCAIIEVMGHNCSYLARTAAFTSEAVYCFTPKYPPPQNWEDKLCDMLREERAMGQRFHIIIVAEGAINLQGKPISAKDIKEVIDNNLGWDTLINVLSHVQRGGPPSAIDRINVSPWLHLGEHAVLTLNEATPDSTPYVVALDGHQEIVCVPLKSRHRRLLKKQDVAQATHDHQLFRDGTRVVVEMRGQNSARSCLKPPKSSNGNASSMQGGYNLAVMHVGDPACGMNAAVQSFVRHSISKGNTVYGIYNGFDGLVEGDVKMMSWAEVTGWIRKGGAFLRTNRSLPVKNLELVAAKFREYKLHALLLIGGFDAYHSLVQLYEARGKYPQFCIPMVVIPATICNNVPGSDVSLGTYTALNEIVEFCDRLRRSAKSMKRPVFVVETMGGYCGYLATLAGIAAGADAAYIYEEPCGIQELQLDMCQMVAKMAQGVQSGLVLRSDSANCTTDFIYRVFSEGGKGIFSCRHENIPGYVQQGDTPSVYDRYMGRKLAAKSVRWLMDTVAKWYRKLDDTVYCDDANTAVVLSLQGRFTPVSELKPLTDWDHRLVKSQWWMRIRPLLKILATHGAAHQEPGIKAEEVE
;
A
#
# COMPACT_ATOMS: atom_id res chain seq x y z
N MET A 1 -17.53 38.66 24.12
CA MET A 1 -18.81 38.64 24.86
C MET A 1 -19.26 40.08 25.06
N THR A 2 -20.18 40.56 24.22
CA THR A 2 -20.85 41.85 24.40
C THR A 2 -22.12 41.66 25.24
N SER A 3 -22.49 42.70 25.99
CA SER A 3 -23.52 42.78 27.04
C SER A 3 -24.97 42.57 26.60
N TYR A 4 -25.23 42.02 25.40
CA TYR A 4 -26.57 41.90 24.80
C TYR A 4 -27.23 40.52 24.95
N THR A 5 -26.57 39.53 25.54
CA THR A 5 -27.12 38.16 25.64
C THR A 5 -27.68 37.82 27.02
N LYS A 6 -28.65 38.62 27.50
CA LYS A 6 -29.50 38.27 28.67
C LYS A 6 -31.00 38.27 28.35
N GLU A 7 -31.39 38.26 27.08
CA GLU A 7 -32.79 38.02 26.67
C GLU A 7 -33.00 36.54 26.33
N HIS A 8 -32.95 35.65 27.32
CA HIS A 8 -33.25 34.21 27.07
C HIS A 8 -34.62 33.76 27.58
N GLN A 9 -35.52 34.67 27.97
CA GLN A 9 -36.84 34.28 28.48
C GLN A 9 -38.02 35.19 28.06
N TYR A 10 -37.88 36.02 27.04
CA TYR A 10 -39.08 36.64 26.44
C TYR A 10 -39.72 35.67 25.44
N ARG A 11 -40.90 35.13 25.76
CA ARG A 11 -41.69 34.27 24.87
C ARG A 11 -42.92 35.03 24.41
N PRO A 12 -42.94 35.59 23.19
CA PRO A 12 -44.14 36.27 22.70
C PRO A 12 -45.26 35.25 22.51
N ASN A 13 -46.45 35.56 23.03
CA ASN A 13 -47.66 34.75 22.82
C ASN A 13 -48.21 35.01 21.42
N PHE A 14 -47.72 34.27 20.43
CA PHE A 14 -48.25 34.31 19.08
C PHE A 14 -49.53 33.49 19.00
N THR A 15 -50.58 34.07 18.44
CA THR A 15 -51.82 33.37 18.08
C THR A 15 -52.01 33.42 16.57
N LEU A 16 -52.45 32.32 15.98
CA LEU A 16 -52.87 32.25 14.58
C LEU A 16 -54.34 31.82 14.58
N ASN A 17 -55.23 32.65 14.04
CA ASN A 17 -56.69 32.43 14.07
C ASN A 17 -57.21 32.11 15.48
N ASN A 18 -56.84 32.93 16.48
CA ASN A 18 -57.16 32.74 17.91
C ASN A 18 -56.66 31.43 18.54
N THR A 19 -55.79 30.68 17.87
CA THR A 19 -55.15 29.48 18.43
C THR A 19 -53.72 29.82 18.85
N PRO A 20 -53.32 29.62 20.12
CA PRO A 20 -51.97 29.90 20.59
C PRO A 20 -50.95 28.94 19.94
N ILE A 21 -49.90 29.52 19.34
CA ILE A 21 -48.81 28.77 18.72
C ILE A 21 -47.88 28.26 19.81
N ARG A 22 -47.68 26.93 19.87
CA ARG A 22 -46.74 26.31 20.81
C ARG A 22 -45.30 26.55 20.36
N HIS A 23 -44.48 27.09 21.26
CA HIS A 23 -43.03 27.21 21.06
C HIS A 23 -42.34 25.88 21.34
N THR A 24 -41.54 25.37 20.40
CA THR A 24 -40.73 24.15 20.56
C THR A 24 -39.24 24.48 20.49
N HIS A 25 -38.43 23.86 21.36
CA HIS A 25 -36.96 24.06 21.39
C HIS A 25 -36.22 23.26 20.31
N GLU A 26 -36.88 22.24 19.78
CA GLU A 26 -36.41 21.41 18.68
C GLU A 26 -37.55 21.30 17.67
N THR A 27 -37.21 21.42 16.40
CA THR A 27 -38.17 21.29 15.31
C THR A 27 -37.64 20.26 14.32
N LYS A 28 -38.54 19.38 13.86
CA LYS A 28 -38.25 18.31 12.91
C LYS A 28 -38.88 18.68 11.57
N ILE A 29 -38.06 18.93 10.55
CA ILE A 29 -38.50 19.16 9.16
C ILE A 29 -37.92 18.05 8.30
N LEU A 30 -38.77 17.36 7.51
CA LEU A 30 -38.36 16.26 6.63
C LEU A 30 -37.46 15.24 7.36
N GLU A 31 -37.85 14.95 8.59
CA GLU A 31 -37.15 14.11 9.56
C GLU A 31 -35.77 14.54 10.08
N VAL A 32 -35.32 15.74 9.75
CA VAL A 32 -34.10 16.34 10.28
C VAL A 32 -34.43 17.25 11.46
N THR A 33 -33.82 17.02 12.62
CA THR A 33 -34.10 17.73 13.89
C THR A 33 -33.08 18.83 14.18
N TYR A 34 -33.49 20.07 14.20
CA TYR A 34 -32.61 21.19 14.53
C TYR A 34 -33.10 21.91 15.78
N ASN A 35 -32.17 22.53 16.50
CA ASN A 35 -32.52 23.38 17.64
C ASN A 35 -32.90 24.80 17.20
N THR A 36 -33.30 25.64 18.15
CA THR A 36 -33.62 27.06 17.92
C THR A 36 -32.49 27.88 17.29
N SER A 37 -31.24 27.40 17.36
CA SER A 37 -30.07 28.00 16.70
C SER A 37 -29.83 27.46 15.28
N ILE A 38 -30.75 26.67 14.71
CA ILE A 38 -30.66 26.05 13.38
C ILE A 38 -29.39 25.18 13.24
N THR A 39 -28.99 24.51 14.33
CA THR A 39 -27.88 23.55 14.32
C THR A 39 -28.40 22.12 14.38
N PHE A 40 -27.69 21.20 13.73
CA PHE A 40 -28.05 19.78 13.64
C PHE A 40 -27.65 18.98 14.90
N GLY A 41 -27.23 19.61 15.98
CA GLY A 41 -26.77 18.92 17.21
C GLY A 41 -27.76 17.88 17.74
N PRO A 42 -29.06 18.22 17.92
CA PRO A 42 -30.08 17.26 18.32
C PRO A 42 -30.26 16.12 17.32
N HIS A 43 -30.29 16.41 16.00
CA HIS A 43 -30.35 15.37 14.97
C HIS A 43 -29.17 14.41 15.03
N ILE A 44 -27.95 14.91 15.22
CA ILE A 44 -26.74 14.08 15.29
C ILE A 44 -26.75 13.22 16.54
N ASN A 45 -27.15 13.77 17.69
CA ASN A 45 -27.29 12.95 18.90
C ASN A 45 -28.37 11.87 18.71
N ASN A 46 -29.47 12.17 18.01
CA ASN A 46 -30.50 11.20 17.68
C ASN A 46 -29.99 10.13 16.69
N ILE A 47 -29.25 10.51 15.65
CA ILE A 47 -28.57 9.60 14.72
C ILE A 47 -27.59 8.70 15.47
N VAL A 48 -26.76 9.26 16.34
CA VAL A 48 -25.77 8.52 17.12
C VAL A 48 -26.45 7.54 18.07
N ASN A 49 -27.49 7.96 18.78
CA ASN A 49 -28.25 7.09 19.68
C ASN A 49 -28.95 5.97 18.92
N ASN A 50 -29.63 6.28 17.81
CA ASN A 50 -30.29 5.28 16.97
C ASN A 50 -29.29 4.33 16.31
N ALA A 51 -28.15 4.84 15.85
CA ALA A 51 -27.07 4.03 15.30
C ALA A 51 -26.50 3.10 16.36
N ASN A 52 -26.26 3.57 17.58
CA ASN A 52 -25.77 2.75 18.70
C ASN A 52 -26.78 1.66 19.09
N ILE A 53 -28.07 1.99 19.22
CA ILE A 53 -29.12 1.00 19.52
C ILE A 53 -29.15 -0.08 18.45
N ARG A 54 -29.16 0.31 17.16
CA ARG A 54 -29.20 -0.64 16.04
C ARG A 54 -27.92 -1.45 15.91
N LEU A 55 -26.77 -0.87 16.24
CA LEU A 55 -25.49 -1.57 16.29
C LEU A 55 -25.49 -2.62 17.41
N ASN A 56 -26.04 -2.29 18.58
CA ASN A 56 -26.18 -3.23 19.69
C ASN A 56 -27.20 -4.32 19.38
N SER A 57 -28.32 -4.01 18.72
CA SER A 57 -29.27 -5.02 18.23
C SER A 57 -28.64 -5.93 17.16
N LEU A 58 -27.85 -5.38 16.24
CA LEU A 58 -27.10 -6.18 15.25
C LEU A 58 -26.06 -7.09 15.91
N ARG A 59 -25.44 -6.65 17.01
CA ARG A 59 -24.51 -7.47 17.81
C ARG A 59 -25.22 -8.64 18.48
N VAL A 60 -26.38 -8.39 19.08
CA VAL A 60 -27.20 -9.45 19.70
C VAL A 60 -27.71 -10.42 18.64
N LEU A 61 -28.22 -9.91 17.50
CA LEU A 61 -28.68 -10.74 16.38
C LEU A 61 -27.55 -11.57 15.78
N GLY A 62 -26.37 -10.98 15.60
CA GLY A 62 -25.15 -11.65 15.14
C GLY A 62 -24.68 -12.80 16.05
N GLY A 63 -25.10 -12.81 17.31
CA GLY A 63 -24.88 -13.90 18.26
C GLY A 63 -25.88 -15.05 18.16
N THR A 64 -27.01 -14.87 17.46
CA THR A 64 -28.08 -15.88 17.31
C THR A 64 -27.95 -16.66 15.99
N LYS A 65 -28.55 -17.87 15.89
CA LYS A 65 -28.54 -18.69 14.67
C LYS A 65 -29.07 -17.97 13.42
N PHE A 66 -29.96 -16.98 13.60
CA PHE A 66 -30.54 -16.19 12.51
C PHE A 66 -29.62 -15.07 12.00
N GLY A 67 -28.84 -14.41 12.87
CA GLY A 67 -27.95 -13.31 12.47
C GLY A 67 -26.50 -13.70 12.23
N LYS A 68 -26.11 -14.98 12.37
CA LYS A 68 -24.75 -15.44 12.02
C LYS A 68 -24.46 -15.42 10.51
N ASP A 69 -25.51 -15.46 9.68
CA ASP A 69 -25.37 -15.56 8.24
C ASP A 69 -24.99 -14.20 7.59
N LYS A 70 -23.93 -14.20 6.78
CA LYS A 70 -23.37 -12.99 6.15
C LYS A 70 -24.29 -12.45 5.05
N GLU A 71 -25.05 -13.31 4.37
CA GLU A 71 -26.05 -12.92 3.36
C GLU A 71 -27.23 -12.18 3.99
N THR A 72 -27.52 -12.43 5.28
CA THR A 72 -28.51 -11.68 6.05
C THR A 72 -27.88 -10.46 6.74
N LEU A 73 -26.73 -10.63 7.39
CA LEU A 73 -26.13 -9.58 8.23
C LEU A 73 -25.59 -8.40 7.42
N ALA A 74 -25.05 -8.61 6.22
CA ALA A 74 -24.51 -7.51 5.40
C ALA A 74 -25.61 -6.64 4.75
N PRO A 75 -26.68 -7.19 4.16
CA PRO A 75 -27.84 -6.40 3.77
C PRO A 75 -28.55 -5.80 4.97
N THR A 76 -28.69 -6.53 6.08
CA THR A 76 -29.29 -5.98 7.31
C THR A 76 -28.44 -4.83 7.83
N TYR A 77 -27.11 -4.92 7.89
CA TYR A 77 -26.26 -3.79 8.25
C TYR A 77 -26.43 -2.60 7.30
N LYS A 78 -26.45 -2.84 5.98
CA LYS A 78 -26.63 -1.78 4.97
C LYS A 78 -28.02 -1.12 5.05
N GLN A 79 -29.07 -1.89 5.29
CA GLN A 79 -30.46 -1.41 5.33
C GLN A 79 -30.87 -0.88 6.71
N PHE A 80 -30.34 -1.45 7.79
CA PHE A 80 -30.75 -1.18 9.17
C PHE A 80 -29.85 -0.16 9.85
N PHE A 81 -28.53 -0.23 9.64
CA PHE A 81 -27.54 0.64 10.27
C PHE A 81 -27.06 1.76 9.35
N ARG A 82 -26.58 1.45 8.13
CA ARG A 82 -26.02 2.47 7.22
C ARG A 82 -27.05 3.50 6.76
N THR A 83 -28.32 3.12 6.64
CA THR A 83 -29.42 4.06 6.34
C THR A 83 -29.58 5.14 7.40
N VAL A 84 -29.33 4.85 8.68
CA VAL A 84 -29.39 5.86 9.76
C VAL A 84 -28.31 6.92 9.60
N LEU A 85 -27.11 6.50 9.22
CA LEU A 85 -25.96 7.39 9.04
C LEU A 85 -26.03 8.17 7.73
N ALA A 86 -26.63 7.58 6.69
CA ALA A 86 -26.71 8.18 5.36
C ALA A 86 -27.98 9.03 5.14
N TYR A 87 -28.99 8.89 6.00
CA TYR A 87 -30.25 9.60 5.85
C TYR A 87 -30.03 11.12 5.86
N ALA A 88 -30.41 11.77 4.75
CA ALA A 88 -30.25 13.20 4.54
C ALA A 88 -28.82 13.73 4.77
N SER A 89 -27.79 12.87 4.70
CA SER A 89 -26.40 13.27 4.99
C SER A 89 -25.88 14.42 4.13
N PRO A 90 -26.27 14.59 2.85
CA PRO A 90 -25.89 15.77 2.09
C PRO A 90 -26.44 17.09 2.66
N ALA A 91 -27.55 17.06 3.40
CA ALA A 91 -28.20 18.24 3.95
C ALA A 91 -27.53 18.73 5.24
N TRP A 92 -27.05 17.81 6.10
CA TRP A 92 -26.46 18.18 7.39
C TRP A 92 -24.94 18.04 7.46
N ALA A 93 -24.31 17.15 6.67
CA ALA A 93 -22.86 16.91 6.75
C ALA A 93 -21.98 18.15 6.49
N PRO A 94 -22.29 19.04 5.52
CA PRO A 94 -21.50 20.25 5.27
C PRO A 94 -21.57 21.28 6.40
N ALA A 95 -22.59 21.20 7.27
CA ALA A 95 -22.90 22.19 8.30
C ALA A 95 -22.61 21.69 9.73
N LEU A 96 -21.91 20.56 9.87
CA LEU A 96 -21.56 20.01 11.18
C LEU A 96 -20.39 20.73 11.83
N SER A 97 -20.46 20.87 13.16
CA SER A 97 -19.29 21.24 13.96
C SER A 97 -18.29 20.10 14.01
N ASN A 98 -17.00 20.43 14.16
CA ASN A 98 -15.90 19.46 14.28
C ASN A 98 -16.16 18.40 15.36
N THR A 99 -16.79 18.77 16.49
CA THR A 99 -17.15 17.84 17.56
C THR A 99 -18.19 16.80 17.11
N ASN A 100 -19.19 17.21 16.33
CA ASN A 100 -20.22 16.30 15.82
C ASN A 100 -19.71 15.41 14.69
N ILE A 101 -18.81 15.95 13.86
CA ILE A 101 -18.05 15.16 12.88
C ILE A 101 -17.25 14.08 13.62
N GLN A 102 -16.50 14.44 14.66
CA GLN A 102 -15.71 13.50 15.47
C GLN A 102 -16.55 12.39 16.11
N LYS A 103 -17.78 12.68 16.55
CA LYS A 103 -18.72 11.67 17.10
C LYS A 103 -19.12 10.63 16.05
N LEU A 104 -19.55 11.06 14.86
CA LEU A 104 -19.90 10.17 13.75
C LEU A 104 -18.67 9.40 13.22
N GLN A 105 -17.54 10.09 13.16
CA GLN A 105 -16.24 9.58 12.75
C GLN A 105 -15.71 8.52 13.72
N THR A 106 -15.95 8.64 15.03
CA THR A 106 -15.59 7.62 16.01
C THR A 106 -16.37 6.32 15.78
N LEU A 107 -17.67 6.42 15.48
CA LEU A 107 -18.51 5.27 15.11
C LEU A 107 -18.04 4.56 13.84
N GLN A 108 -17.57 5.31 12.85
CA GLN A 108 -17.09 4.78 11.57
C GLN A 108 -15.63 4.26 11.64
N ASN A 109 -14.76 4.93 12.40
CA ASN A 109 -13.35 4.54 12.60
C ASN A 109 -13.19 3.23 13.38
N LYS A 110 -14.14 2.89 14.25
CA LYS A 110 -14.19 1.56 14.89
C LYS A 110 -14.30 0.40 13.88
N ALA A 111 -14.72 0.68 12.64
CA ALA A 111 -15.00 -0.33 11.63
C ALA A 111 -13.91 -0.49 10.54
N LEU A 112 -12.88 0.36 10.45
CA LEU A 112 -12.12 0.53 9.19
C LEU A 112 -10.57 0.42 9.25
N ARG A 113 -9.92 0.07 10.37
CA ARG A 113 -8.43 -0.10 10.41
C ARG A 113 -7.91 -1.45 9.93
N HIS A 114 -7.19 -1.54 8.80
CA HIS A 114 -6.67 -2.81 8.23
C HIS A 114 -5.64 -3.53 9.12
N MET A 115 -6.06 -4.55 9.87
CA MET A 115 -5.16 -5.33 10.77
C MET A 115 -5.29 -6.84 10.61
N ASN A 116 -6.30 -7.32 9.86
CA ASN A 116 -6.67 -8.74 9.81
C ASN A 116 -5.55 -9.65 9.28
N ALA A 117 -4.70 -9.18 8.36
CA ALA A 117 -3.58 -9.96 7.85
C ALA A 117 -2.54 -10.26 8.94
N VAL A 118 -2.20 -9.28 9.78
CA VAL A 118 -1.26 -9.45 10.91
C VAL A 118 -1.89 -10.32 12.00
N VAL A 119 -3.17 -10.10 12.33
CA VAL A 119 -3.90 -10.94 13.28
C VAL A 119 -3.89 -12.41 12.83
N ARG A 120 -4.12 -12.67 11.54
CA ARG A 120 -4.03 -14.02 10.96
C ARG A 120 -2.64 -14.62 11.11
N ALA A 121 -1.58 -13.84 10.86
CA ALA A 121 -0.20 -14.30 10.98
C ALA A 121 0.15 -14.68 12.43
N VAL A 122 -0.14 -13.81 13.39
CA VAL A 122 0.12 -14.04 14.81
C VAL A 122 -0.59 -15.29 15.32
N VAL A 123 -1.86 -15.48 14.96
CA VAL A 123 -2.62 -16.69 15.35
C VAL A 123 -2.06 -17.93 14.65
N GLY A 124 -1.86 -17.88 13.34
CA GLY A 124 -1.41 -19.05 12.57
C GLY A 124 -0.04 -19.54 13.01
N VAL A 125 0.90 -18.62 13.22
CA VAL A 125 2.26 -18.95 13.68
C VAL A 125 2.28 -19.33 15.16
N GLY A 126 1.54 -18.61 16.02
CA GLY A 126 1.46 -18.93 17.44
C GLY A 126 0.95 -20.35 17.68
N VAL A 127 -0.15 -20.72 17.01
CA VAL A 127 -0.70 -22.09 17.09
C VAL A 127 0.28 -23.13 16.53
N HIS A 128 1.01 -22.81 15.46
CA HIS A 128 2.02 -23.72 14.89
C HIS A 128 3.16 -24.03 15.86
N TYR A 129 3.61 -23.04 16.64
CA TYR A 129 4.61 -23.22 17.70
C TYR A 129 4.03 -23.77 19.02
N GLY A 130 2.74 -24.15 19.05
CA GLY A 130 2.10 -24.73 20.22
C GLY A 130 1.64 -23.71 21.28
N ALA A 131 1.64 -22.41 20.97
CA ALA A 131 1.14 -21.38 21.87
C ALA A 131 -0.39 -21.29 21.85
N THR A 132 -1.00 -21.12 23.02
CA THR A 132 -2.41 -20.75 23.14
C THR A 132 -2.56 -19.25 22.88
N VAL A 133 -3.24 -18.89 21.79
CA VAL A 133 -3.39 -17.49 21.37
C VAL A 133 -4.75 -16.97 21.80
N PHE A 134 -4.81 -15.77 22.37
CA PHE A 134 -6.06 -15.11 22.77
C PHE A 134 -6.34 -13.87 21.92
N PHE A 135 -7.63 -13.62 21.69
CA PHE A 135 -8.12 -12.38 21.11
C PHE A 135 -8.60 -11.43 22.20
N ILE A 136 -8.21 -10.17 22.08
CA ILE A 136 -8.71 -9.07 22.91
C ILE A 136 -9.57 -8.15 22.03
N ARG A 137 -10.87 -8.15 22.24
CA ARG A 137 -11.80 -7.29 21.52
C ARG A 137 -11.68 -5.83 21.97
N HIS A 138 -11.98 -4.92 21.06
CA HIS A 138 -12.06 -3.48 21.35
C HIS A 138 -10.76 -2.84 21.87
N GLY A 139 -9.62 -3.50 21.69
CA GLY A 139 -8.30 -3.03 22.13
C GLY A 139 -8.23 -2.94 23.66
N TYR A 140 -7.57 -1.89 24.18
CA TYR A 140 -7.43 -1.70 25.63
C TYR A 140 -8.74 -1.68 26.40
N LYS A 141 -9.86 -1.30 25.76
CA LYS A 141 -11.16 -1.32 26.44
C LYS A 141 -11.57 -2.75 26.80
N GLY A 142 -11.49 -3.71 25.87
CA GLY A 142 -11.80 -5.11 26.21
C GLY A 142 -10.76 -5.74 27.12
N MET A 143 -9.51 -5.27 27.09
CA MET A 143 -8.50 -5.70 28.07
C MET A 143 -8.88 -5.27 29.50
N VAL A 144 -9.42 -4.07 29.67
CA VAL A 144 -9.91 -3.55 30.96
C VAL A 144 -11.24 -4.18 31.37
N ASP A 145 -12.15 -4.41 30.42
CA ASP A 145 -13.49 -4.94 30.70
C ASP A 145 -13.47 -6.44 31.01
N GLY A 146 -12.57 -7.21 30.38
CA GLY A 146 -12.40 -8.65 30.62
C GLY A 146 -13.59 -9.48 30.13
N GLY A 147 -13.75 -10.68 30.71
CA GLY A 147 -14.85 -11.60 30.37
C GLY A 147 -14.85 -12.01 28.90
N ASP A 148 -16.00 -11.91 28.23
CA ASP A 148 -16.20 -12.32 26.82
C ASP A 148 -15.38 -11.51 25.80
N ASP A 149 -14.78 -10.39 26.23
CA ASP A 149 -13.88 -9.61 25.37
C ASP A 149 -12.48 -10.24 25.24
N ILE A 150 -12.13 -11.22 26.09
CA ILE A 150 -10.90 -12.01 26.00
C ILE A 150 -11.28 -13.48 25.76
N TYR A 151 -10.92 -14.03 24.60
CA TYR A 151 -11.28 -15.41 24.25
C TYR A 151 -10.23 -16.07 23.37
N GLU A 152 -10.13 -17.38 23.47
CA GLU A 152 -9.14 -18.17 22.75
C GLU A 152 -9.37 -18.12 21.22
N ALA A 153 -8.28 -17.92 20.49
CA ALA A 153 -8.23 -17.94 19.04
C ALA A 153 -7.85 -19.34 18.55
N SER A 154 -8.61 -19.85 17.58
CA SER A 154 -8.25 -21.06 16.84
C SER A 154 -7.78 -20.69 15.44
N TRP A 155 -7.11 -21.61 14.75
CA TRP A 155 -6.79 -21.46 13.33
C TRP A 155 -8.05 -21.12 12.50
N SER A 156 -9.16 -21.80 12.78
CA SER A 156 -10.43 -21.56 12.10
C SER A 156 -11.00 -20.14 12.34
N SER A 157 -10.68 -19.54 13.48
CA SER A 157 -11.14 -18.19 13.86
C SER A 157 -10.54 -17.08 12.99
N VAL A 158 -9.40 -17.32 12.33
CA VAL A 158 -8.76 -16.38 11.38
C VAL A 158 -8.92 -16.79 9.92
N SER A 159 -9.78 -17.78 9.64
CA SER A 159 -10.03 -18.20 8.26
C SER A 159 -10.78 -17.11 7.49
N GLY A 160 -10.29 -16.77 6.31
CA GLY A 160 -10.97 -15.84 5.41
C GLY A 160 -10.98 -14.38 5.84
N ILE A 161 -10.18 -13.95 6.83
CA ILE A 161 -10.17 -12.54 7.28
C ILE A 161 -9.21 -11.64 6.49
N ILE A 162 -8.26 -12.23 5.74
CA ILE A 162 -7.14 -11.51 5.11
C ILE A 162 -7.57 -10.44 4.08
N HIS A 163 -8.76 -10.61 3.50
CA HIS A 163 -9.33 -9.70 2.50
C HIS A 163 -10.30 -8.67 3.09
N GLU A 164 -10.68 -8.85 4.36
CA GLU A 164 -11.62 -7.97 5.03
C GLU A 164 -10.87 -6.71 5.49
N ALA A 165 -11.43 -5.55 5.17
CA ALA A 165 -10.95 -4.28 5.69
C ALA A 165 -11.19 -4.20 7.21
N GLY A 166 -10.49 -3.29 7.89
CA GLY A 166 -10.69 -3.16 9.32
C GLY A 166 -10.00 -4.24 10.14
N THR A 167 -10.43 -4.30 11.40
CA THR A 167 -9.98 -5.30 12.38
C THR A 167 -11.20 -6.07 12.85
N MET A 168 -11.17 -7.39 12.72
CA MET A 168 -12.23 -8.27 13.20
C MET A 168 -12.41 -8.18 14.73
N LEU A 169 -11.38 -7.73 15.45
CA LEU A 169 -11.40 -7.56 16.90
C LEU A 169 -12.07 -6.23 17.31
N GLY A 170 -12.23 -5.30 16.37
CA GLY A 170 -12.60 -3.92 16.67
C GLY A 170 -11.50 -3.17 17.43
N SER A 171 -11.65 -1.86 17.55
CA SER A 171 -10.71 -1.02 18.32
C SER A 171 -11.50 0.14 18.94
N SER A 172 -11.35 0.38 20.24
CA SER A 172 -12.01 1.49 20.94
C SER A 172 -11.00 2.36 21.67
N ARG A 173 -11.29 3.65 21.78
CA ARG A 173 -10.57 4.54 22.71
C ARG A 173 -10.87 4.10 24.14
N CYS A 174 -9.86 4.12 25.00
CA CYS A 174 -9.98 3.75 26.40
C CYS A 174 -9.29 4.81 27.28
N GLU A 175 -10.09 5.68 27.89
CA GLU A 175 -9.58 6.67 28.86
C GLU A 175 -9.22 6.02 30.20
N GLU A 176 -9.94 4.95 30.57
CA GLU A 176 -9.70 4.19 31.80
C GLU A 176 -8.29 3.60 31.85
N PHE A 177 -7.77 3.11 30.72
CA PHE A 177 -6.41 2.55 30.64
C PHE A 177 -5.30 3.60 30.85
N LYS A 178 -5.60 4.90 30.69
CA LYS A 178 -4.66 5.97 31.06
C LYS A 178 -4.49 6.09 32.57
N GLN A 179 -5.48 5.65 33.35
CA GLN A 179 -5.44 5.62 34.80
C GLN A 179 -4.83 4.31 35.30
N ARG A 180 -4.12 4.36 36.43
CA ARG A 180 -3.49 3.17 37.02
C ARG A 180 -4.51 2.11 37.42
N GLU A 181 -5.69 2.51 37.88
CA GLU A 181 -6.80 1.59 38.20
C GLU A 181 -7.28 0.78 36.99
N GLY A 182 -7.37 1.42 35.81
CA GLY A 182 -7.73 0.71 34.58
C GLY A 182 -6.64 -0.28 34.18
N ARG A 183 -5.35 0.11 34.29
CA ARG A 183 -4.22 -0.81 34.06
C ARG A 183 -4.21 -1.99 35.04
N LEU A 184 -4.59 -1.75 36.29
CA LEU A 184 -4.67 -2.79 37.31
C LEU A 184 -5.76 -3.83 36.99
N ARG A 185 -6.95 -3.37 36.57
CA ARG A 185 -8.01 -4.27 36.08
C ARG A 185 -7.57 -5.06 34.85
N ALA A 186 -6.90 -4.39 33.91
CA ALA A 186 -6.38 -5.05 32.72
C ALA A 186 -5.33 -6.12 33.05
N ALA A 187 -4.42 -5.85 33.98
CA ALA A 187 -3.43 -6.82 34.45
C ALA A 187 -4.10 -8.04 35.10
N MET A 188 -5.11 -7.82 35.95
CA MET A 188 -5.90 -8.90 36.55
C MET A 188 -6.53 -9.81 35.48
N ASN A 189 -7.23 -9.23 34.50
CA ASN A 189 -7.86 -9.99 33.42
C ASN A 189 -6.85 -10.80 32.59
N LEU A 190 -5.64 -10.29 32.37
CA LEU A 190 -4.59 -11.04 31.66
C LEU A 190 -4.10 -12.23 32.49
N ILE A 191 -3.89 -12.04 33.81
CA ILE A 191 -3.46 -13.10 34.74
C ILE A 191 -4.52 -14.19 34.85
N ASP A 192 -5.79 -13.82 34.93
CA ASP A 192 -6.91 -14.77 35.01
C ASP A 192 -7.00 -15.68 33.78
N ASN A 193 -6.51 -15.21 32.63
CA ASN A 193 -6.45 -15.97 31.38
C ASN A 193 -5.07 -16.61 31.12
N GLY A 194 -4.10 -16.50 32.03
CA GLY A 194 -2.77 -17.07 31.85
C GLY A 194 -1.90 -16.35 30.81
N ILE A 195 -2.18 -15.08 30.50
CA ILE A 195 -1.54 -14.35 29.41
C ILE A 195 -0.28 -13.62 29.91
N THR A 196 0.88 -14.03 29.40
CA THR A 196 2.20 -13.44 29.72
C THR A 196 2.85 -12.71 28.55
N ASN A 197 2.31 -12.87 27.34
CA ASN A 197 2.83 -12.29 26.10
C ASN A 197 1.73 -11.48 25.40
N LEU A 198 2.03 -10.23 25.03
CA LEU A 198 1.08 -9.30 24.42
C LEU A 198 1.61 -8.77 23.08
N CYS A 199 0.86 -9.02 22.01
CA CYS A 199 1.10 -8.42 20.69
C CYS A 199 0.14 -7.24 20.46
N VAL A 200 0.68 -6.03 20.34
CA VAL A 200 -0.11 -4.80 20.17
C VAL A 200 0.01 -4.29 18.73
N ILE A 201 -1.09 -4.29 17.99
CA ILE A 201 -1.16 -3.79 16.61
C ILE A 201 -1.86 -2.43 16.61
N GLY A 202 -1.14 -1.36 16.29
CA GLY A 202 -1.71 -0.02 16.35
C GLY A 202 -0.78 1.11 15.95
N GLY A 203 -1.31 2.33 16.06
CA GLY A 203 -0.54 3.55 15.87
C GLY A 203 0.32 3.89 17.09
N ASP A 204 1.02 5.01 17.00
CA ASP A 204 1.98 5.47 18.00
C ASP A 204 1.45 5.47 19.45
N ASP A 205 0.27 6.07 19.66
CA ASP A 205 -0.35 6.18 20.99
C ASP A 205 -0.56 4.81 21.64
N SER A 206 -0.90 3.79 20.83
CA SER A 206 -1.14 2.44 21.34
C SER A 206 0.17 1.77 21.73
N LEU A 207 1.21 1.92 20.92
CA LEU A 207 2.53 1.36 21.21
C LEU A 207 3.18 2.02 22.43
N THR A 208 2.97 3.33 22.61
CA THR A 208 3.42 4.07 23.80
C THR A 208 2.69 3.61 25.06
N ALA A 209 1.37 3.39 24.98
CA ALA A 209 0.60 2.86 26.10
C ALA A 209 1.06 1.44 26.49
N ALA A 210 1.47 0.62 25.52
CA ALA A 210 2.03 -0.71 25.77
C ALA A 210 3.37 -0.63 26.53
N ASP A 211 4.26 0.27 26.13
CA ASP A 211 5.56 0.48 26.81
C ASP A 211 5.37 0.89 28.28
N ILE A 212 4.49 1.87 28.51
CA ILE A 212 4.11 2.31 29.87
C ILE A 212 3.52 1.14 30.68
N PHE A 213 2.69 0.30 30.07
CA PHE A 213 2.08 -0.83 30.74
C PHE A 213 3.10 -1.89 31.17
N LYS A 214 4.13 -2.15 30.35
CA LYS A 214 5.23 -3.05 30.72
C LYS A 214 6.06 -2.48 31.88
N ASP A 215 6.36 -1.19 31.86
CA ASP A 215 7.11 -0.53 32.94
C ASP A 215 6.32 -0.52 34.26
N ASP A 216 5.00 -0.34 34.19
CA ASP A 216 4.12 -0.38 35.36
C ASP A 216 3.87 -1.81 35.88
N TRP A 217 4.12 -2.86 35.08
CA TRP A 217 3.73 -4.25 35.38
C TRP A 217 4.17 -4.76 36.76
N PRO A 218 5.43 -4.62 37.21
CA PRO A 218 5.85 -5.09 38.53
C PRO A 218 5.11 -4.39 39.67
N GLY A 219 4.86 -3.08 39.51
CA GLY A 219 4.11 -2.28 40.48
C GLY A 219 2.62 -2.62 40.50
N LEU A 220 2.04 -3.04 39.38
CA LEU A 220 0.66 -3.51 39.31
C LEU A 220 0.51 -4.87 40.00
N LEU A 221 1.43 -5.81 39.77
CA LEU A 221 1.43 -7.13 40.43
C LEU A 221 1.55 -7.00 41.95
N GLN A 222 2.42 -6.11 42.42
CA GLN A 222 2.57 -5.85 43.85
C GLN A 222 1.25 -5.36 44.46
N THR A 223 0.60 -4.37 43.84
CA THR A 223 -0.68 -3.84 44.32
C THR A 223 -1.79 -4.90 44.25
N LEU A 224 -1.80 -5.78 43.25
CA LEU A 224 -2.79 -6.86 43.14
C LEU A 224 -2.65 -7.89 44.27
N VAL A 225 -1.41 -8.22 44.68
CA VAL A 225 -1.16 -9.11 45.82
C VAL A 225 -1.51 -8.43 47.14
N GLU A 226 -1.10 -7.17 47.33
CA GLU A 226 -1.40 -6.39 48.56
C GLU A 226 -2.91 -6.27 48.80
N ASN A 227 -3.68 -6.15 47.72
CA ASN A 227 -5.15 -6.09 47.77
C ASN A 227 -5.83 -7.47 47.84
N GLY A 228 -5.07 -8.57 47.78
CA GLY A 228 -5.59 -9.94 47.84
C GLY A 228 -6.33 -10.41 46.58
N PHE A 229 -6.13 -9.74 45.43
CA PHE A 229 -6.76 -10.14 44.16
C PHE A 229 -6.04 -11.31 43.47
N ILE A 230 -4.73 -11.46 43.66
CA ILE A 230 -3.93 -12.56 43.12
C ILE A 230 -3.03 -13.17 44.20
N THR A 231 -2.65 -14.44 44.04
CA THR A 231 -1.71 -15.13 44.96
C THR A 231 -0.24 -14.80 44.63
N GLU A 232 0.66 -15.01 45.58
CA GLU A 232 2.12 -14.91 45.30
C GLU A 232 2.60 -15.94 44.27
N GLU A 233 1.93 -17.10 44.17
CA GLU A 233 2.19 -18.08 43.11
C GLU A 233 1.79 -17.54 41.73
N GLN A 234 0.60 -16.93 41.61
CA GLN A 234 0.16 -16.30 40.37
C GLN A 234 1.09 -15.16 39.95
N LYS A 235 1.55 -14.35 40.92
CA LYS A 235 2.56 -13.30 40.68
C LYS A 235 3.89 -13.86 40.21
N SER A 236 4.34 -15.00 40.76
CA SER A 236 5.57 -15.67 40.28
C SER A 236 5.41 -16.15 38.84
N ASN A 237 4.29 -16.83 38.53
CA ASN A 237 3.99 -17.38 37.20
C ASN A 237 3.78 -16.29 36.14
N HIS A 238 3.33 -15.10 36.53
CA HIS A 238 3.08 -13.94 35.65
C HIS A 238 4.03 -12.77 35.93
N SER A 239 5.18 -13.06 36.53
CA SER A 239 6.18 -12.05 36.91
C SER A 239 6.68 -11.23 35.72
N GLN A 240 6.50 -11.75 34.51
CA GLN A 240 6.97 -11.17 33.26
C GLN A 240 5.80 -10.91 32.31
N LEU A 241 5.79 -9.70 31.76
CA LEU A 241 4.98 -9.34 30.60
C LEU A 241 5.91 -9.01 29.44
N ASN A 242 5.83 -9.82 28.39
CA ASN A 242 6.53 -9.55 27.14
C ASN A 242 5.60 -8.84 26.18
N ILE A 243 6.11 -7.78 25.55
CA ILE A 243 5.31 -6.96 24.63
C ILE A 243 6.08 -6.83 23.32
N VAL A 244 5.35 -7.08 22.24
CA VAL A 244 5.79 -6.76 20.89
C VAL A 244 4.76 -5.88 20.20
N GLY A 245 5.23 -4.84 19.53
CA GLY A 245 4.43 -3.86 18.81
C GLY A 245 4.50 -4.06 17.30
N VAL A 246 3.38 -3.92 16.61
CA VAL A 246 3.32 -3.83 15.14
C VAL A 246 2.66 -2.51 14.76
N VAL A 247 3.35 -1.71 13.94
CA VAL A 247 2.88 -0.37 13.56
C VAL A 247 1.79 -0.47 12.49
N SER A 248 0.61 0.07 12.79
CA SER A 248 -0.50 0.21 11.86
C SER A 248 -1.04 1.65 11.87
N SER A 249 -0.82 2.34 10.76
CA SER A 249 -1.22 3.72 10.51
C SER A 249 -1.29 3.95 8.99
N ILE A 250 -2.23 4.78 8.54
CA ILE A 250 -2.24 5.23 7.13
C ILE A 250 -1.30 6.42 6.92
N ASP A 251 -0.96 7.13 7.99
CA ASP A 251 -0.26 8.42 7.92
C ASP A 251 1.25 8.24 7.69
N SER A 252 1.78 7.03 7.94
CA SER A 252 3.21 6.69 7.89
C SER A 252 4.08 7.66 8.69
N ASP A 253 3.63 7.96 9.90
CA ASP A 253 4.22 8.90 10.85
C ASP A 253 5.21 8.27 11.84
N PHE A 254 5.45 6.96 11.72
CA PHE A 254 6.39 6.24 12.55
C PHE A 254 7.82 6.36 12.01
N CYS A 255 8.70 7.01 12.78
CA CYS A 255 10.02 7.44 12.31
C CYS A 255 11.03 6.32 12.01
N ASP A 256 10.83 5.13 12.57
CA ASP A 256 11.78 4.02 12.44
C ASP A 256 11.34 2.99 11.37
N THR A 257 10.33 3.31 10.54
CA THR A 257 9.89 2.50 9.39
C THR A 257 9.64 3.39 8.17
N GLU A 258 9.95 2.92 6.96
CA GLU A 258 9.72 3.70 5.73
C GLU A 258 8.23 3.81 5.36
N GLU A 259 7.46 2.76 5.65
CA GLU A 259 6.03 2.65 5.39
C GLU A 259 5.36 1.92 6.56
N THR A 260 4.17 2.35 6.96
CA THR A 260 3.35 1.66 7.99
C THR A 260 2.20 0.88 7.36
N LEU A 261 1.72 -0.16 8.04
CA LEU A 261 0.61 -0.98 7.56
C LEU A 261 -0.65 -0.12 7.32
N GLY A 262 -1.17 -0.16 6.09
CA GLY A 262 -2.35 0.58 5.65
C GLY A 262 -2.03 1.81 4.79
N THR A 263 -0.76 2.26 4.78
CA THR A 263 -0.33 3.41 3.97
C THR A 263 -0.50 3.15 2.48
N ASN A 264 -0.12 1.96 2.01
CA ASN A 264 -0.23 1.60 0.61
C ASN A 264 -1.70 1.54 0.15
N SER A 265 -2.57 0.96 0.98
CA SER A 265 -4.01 0.90 0.73
C SER A 265 -4.61 2.29 0.66
N ALA A 266 -4.24 3.18 1.59
CA ALA A 266 -4.68 4.57 1.57
C ALA A 266 -4.23 5.28 0.28
N LEU A 267 -2.98 5.10 -0.13
CA LEU A 267 -2.46 5.61 -1.40
C LEU A 267 -3.23 5.08 -2.61
N HIS A 268 -3.56 3.79 -2.64
CA HIS A 268 -4.40 3.22 -3.69
C HIS A 268 -5.77 3.90 -3.77
N ARG A 269 -6.42 4.17 -2.62
CA ARG A 269 -7.69 4.91 -2.58
C ARG A 269 -7.54 6.34 -3.10
N ILE A 270 -6.44 7.02 -2.75
CA ILE A 270 -6.15 8.38 -3.23
C ILE A 270 -5.98 8.39 -4.74
N VAL A 271 -5.16 7.49 -5.28
CA VAL A 271 -4.88 7.43 -6.72
C VAL A 271 -6.11 7.00 -7.52
N GLU A 272 -6.91 6.06 -7.03
CA GLU A 272 -8.19 5.68 -7.66
C GLU A 272 -9.15 6.87 -7.74
N ALA A 273 -9.28 7.65 -6.66
CA ALA A 273 -10.11 8.84 -6.66
C ALA A 273 -9.60 9.91 -7.63
N ILE A 274 -8.28 10.13 -7.69
CA ILE A 274 -7.68 11.07 -8.65
C ILE A 274 -7.93 10.60 -10.09
N ASP A 275 -7.67 9.33 -10.39
CA ASP A 275 -7.88 8.77 -11.73
C ASP A 275 -9.35 8.84 -12.17
N ALA A 276 -10.30 8.74 -11.24
CA ALA A 276 -11.72 8.94 -11.52
C ALA A 276 -12.08 10.41 -11.79
N ILE A 277 -11.37 11.36 -11.16
CA ILE A 277 -11.59 12.81 -11.32
C ILE A 277 -10.93 13.33 -12.61
N VAL A 278 -9.77 12.79 -13.00
CA VAL A 278 -8.98 13.32 -14.12
C VAL A 278 -9.76 13.42 -15.44
N PRO A 279 -10.55 12.41 -15.89
CA PRO A 279 -11.31 12.52 -17.13
C PRO A 279 -12.27 13.72 -17.16
N THR A 280 -12.91 14.07 -16.04
CA THR A 280 -13.78 15.28 -15.99
C THR A 280 -12.96 16.56 -15.98
N VAL A 281 -11.82 16.58 -15.28
CA VAL A 281 -10.92 17.75 -15.24
C VAL A 281 -10.33 18.04 -16.61
N GLU A 282 -9.89 17.00 -17.32
CA GLU A 282 -9.30 17.09 -18.66
C GLU A 282 -10.31 17.51 -19.74
N SER A 283 -11.54 16.99 -19.65
CA SER A 283 -12.62 17.33 -20.60
C SER A 283 -12.99 18.81 -20.56
N HIS A 284 -13.04 19.40 -19.35
CA HIS A 284 -13.40 20.80 -19.13
C HIS A 284 -12.20 21.74 -19.00
N GLN A 285 -10.97 21.25 -19.16
CA GLN A 285 -9.74 22.00 -18.95
C GLN A 285 -9.66 22.73 -17.59
N ARG A 286 -10.02 22.02 -16.52
CA ARG A 286 -10.15 22.53 -15.16
C ARG A 286 -8.87 22.34 -14.34
N CYS A 287 -8.86 22.96 -13.17
CA CYS A 287 -7.96 22.62 -12.08
C CYS A 287 -8.71 21.84 -10.99
N ALA A 288 -8.10 20.80 -10.44
CA ALA A 288 -8.62 20.06 -9.28
C ALA A 288 -7.65 20.14 -8.11
N ILE A 289 -8.17 20.59 -6.97
CA ILE A 289 -7.49 20.60 -5.68
C ILE A 289 -7.99 19.38 -4.90
N ILE A 290 -7.08 18.48 -4.53
CA ILE A 290 -7.37 17.23 -3.85
C ILE A 290 -6.80 17.29 -2.44
N GLU A 291 -7.66 17.27 -1.43
CA GLU A 291 -7.27 17.24 -0.02
C GLU A 291 -7.14 15.79 0.46
N VAL A 292 -5.95 15.46 0.99
CA VAL A 292 -5.57 14.11 1.43
C VAL A 292 -5.26 14.07 2.92
N MET A 293 -5.51 12.92 3.55
CA MET A 293 -5.17 12.68 4.95
C MET A 293 -3.65 12.54 5.14
N GLY A 294 -3.21 12.46 6.38
CA GLY A 294 -1.80 12.29 6.72
C GLY A 294 -1.39 12.95 8.03
N HIS A 295 -2.33 13.57 8.74
CA HIS A 295 -2.12 14.39 9.91
C HIS A 295 -0.99 15.42 9.68
N ASN A 296 0.05 15.41 10.50
CA ASN A 296 1.24 16.23 10.35
C ASN A 296 2.31 15.57 9.46
N CYS A 297 2.04 14.40 8.89
CA CYS A 297 2.91 13.70 7.96
C CYS A 297 2.62 14.11 6.52
N SER A 298 3.69 14.19 5.72
CA SER A 298 3.62 14.60 4.31
C SER A 298 3.67 13.41 3.33
N TYR A 299 3.75 12.18 3.84
CA TYR A 299 4.03 11.00 3.01
C TYR A 299 2.94 10.75 1.97
N LEU A 300 1.68 10.62 2.40
CA LEU A 300 0.54 10.38 1.51
C LEU A 300 0.42 11.44 0.42
N ALA A 301 0.47 12.73 0.80
CA ALA A 301 0.37 13.84 -0.13
C ALA A 301 1.48 13.86 -1.17
N ARG A 302 2.75 13.65 -0.75
CA ARG A 302 3.89 13.70 -1.67
C ARG A 302 3.89 12.50 -2.62
N THR A 303 3.60 11.31 -2.11
CA THR A 303 3.56 10.10 -2.92
C THR A 303 2.39 10.14 -3.90
N ALA A 304 1.21 10.59 -3.46
CA ALA A 304 0.07 10.84 -4.35
C ALA A 304 0.43 11.86 -5.43
N ALA A 305 0.99 13.01 -5.06
CA ALA A 305 1.38 14.05 -6.01
C ALA A 305 2.40 13.57 -7.04
N PHE A 306 3.35 12.74 -6.62
CA PHE A 306 4.35 12.14 -7.50
C PHE A 306 3.77 11.03 -8.39
N THR A 307 2.72 10.32 -7.98
CA THR A 307 2.12 9.24 -8.77
C THR A 307 0.94 9.70 -9.63
N SER A 308 0.43 10.92 -9.39
CA SER A 308 -0.72 11.49 -10.09
C SER A 308 -0.38 12.65 -11.05
N GLU A 309 0.90 12.93 -11.29
CA GLU A 309 1.33 14.07 -12.11
C GLU A 309 0.84 15.44 -11.57
N ALA A 310 0.74 15.57 -10.25
CA ALA A 310 0.31 16.84 -9.66
C ALA A 310 1.31 17.96 -9.96
N VAL A 311 0.80 19.14 -10.28
CA VAL A 311 1.60 20.35 -10.55
C VAL A 311 2.30 20.80 -9.27
N TYR A 312 1.56 20.79 -8.16
CA TYR A 312 2.06 21.23 -6.86
C TYR A 312 1.50 20.40 -5.70
N CYS A 313 2.24 20.37 -4.59
CA CYS A 313 1.87 19.66 -3.37
C CYS A 313 2.12 20.52 -2.13
N PHE A 314 1.07 20.81 -1.37
CA PHE A 314 1.14 21.54 -0.11
C PHE A 314 1.31 20.57 1.06
N THR A 315 2.34 20.76 1.88
CA THR A 315 2.69 19.83 2.95
C THR A 315 3.18 20.53 4.22
N PRO A 316 2.97 19.96 5.42
CA PRO A 316 3.45 20.53 6.68
C PRO A 316 4.97 20.63 6.76
N LYS A 317 5.68 19.59 6.28
CA LYS A 317 7.14 19.47 6.46
C LYS A 317 7.94 20.38 5.52
N TYR A 318 7.36 20.71 4.36
CA TYR A 318 7.95 21.59 3.37
C TYR A 318 6.92 22.66 3.03
N PRO A 319 6.74 23.66 3.92
CA PRO A 319 5.81 24.74 3.68
C PRO A 319 6.20 25.48 2.39
N PRO A 320 5.21 25.99 1.64
CA PRO A 320 5.49 26.69 0.41
C PRO A 320 6.18 28.04 0.69
N PRO A 321 6.91 28.61 -0.29
CA PRO A 321 7.59 29.90 -0.11
C PRO A 321 6.61 31.05 0.15
N GLN A 322 7.08 32.20 0.66
CA GLN A 322 6.18 33.32 0.99
C GLN A 322 5.32 33.81 -0.18
N ASN A 323 5.83 33.78 -1.42
CA ASN A 323 5.12 34.16 -2.63
C ASN A 323 4.64 32.93 -3.43
N TRP A 324 4.04 31.96 -2.73
CA TRP A 324 3.61 30.71 -3.36
C TRP A 324 2.42 30.93 -4.29
N GLU A 325 1.61 31.95 -4.05
CA GLU A 325 0.43 32.32 -4.82
C GLU A 325 0.82 32.64 -6.26
N ASP A 326 1.75 33.58 -6.44
CA ASP A 326 2.27 33.98 -7.75
C ASP A 326 2.98 32.83 -8.43
N LYS A 327 3.84 32.13 -7.68
CA LYS A 327 4.60 30.98 -8.20
C LYS A 327 3.67 29.87 -8.69
N LEU A 328 2.61 29.57 -7.96
CA LEU A 328 1.61 28.58 -8.34
C LEU A 328 0.92 29.00 -9.64
N CYS A 329 0.51 30.26 -9.73
CA CYS A 329 -0.15 30.79 -10.92
C CYS A 329 0.76 30.72 -12.15
N ASP A 330 2.04 31.09 -12.00
CA ASP A 330 3.02 31.03 -13.09
C ASP A 330 3.26 29.59 -13.55
N MET A 331 3.40 28.64 -12.62
CA MET A 331 3.56 27.22 -12.96
C MET A 331 2.35 26.68 -13.73
N LEU A 332 1.13 27.03 -13.30
CA LEU A 332 -0.09 26.62 -13.98
C LEU A 332 -0.15 27.21 -15.41
N ARG A 333 0.17 28.50 -15.58
CA ARG A 333 0.24 29.14 -16.91
C ARG A 333 1.26 28.47 -17.81
N GLU A 334 2.46 28.17 -17.30
CA GLU A 334 3.53 27.48 -18.03
C GLU A 334 3.08 26.08 -18.51
N GLU A 335 2.53 25.25 -17.62
CA GLU A 335 2.06 23.91 -17.99
C GLU A 335 0.93 23.98 -19.03
N ARG A 336 -0.02 24.90 -18.89
CA ARG A 336 -1.11 25.08 -19.85
C ARG A 336 -0.61 25.56 -21.21
N ALA A 337 0.36 26.48 -21.24
CA ALA A 337 1.02 26.92 -22.47
C ALA A 337 1.76 25.77 -23.19
N MET A 338 2.27 24.81 -22.42
CA MET A 338 2.91 23.59 -22.94
C MET A 338 1.92 22.50 -23.36
N GLY A 339 0.61 22.80 -23.39
CA GLY A 339 -0.44 21.90 -23.88
C GLY A 339 -1.06 20.99 -22.83
N GLN A 340 -0.77 21.19 -21.53
CA GLN A 340 -1.47 20.47 -20.47
C GLN A 340 -2.93 20.90 -20.40
N ARG A 341 -3.82 19.90 -20.41
CA ARG A 341 -5.27 20.10 -20.38
C ARG A 341 -5.89 19.88 -19.01
N PHE A 342 -5.17 19.31 -18.05
CA PHE A 342 -5.66 19.12 -16.69
C PHE A 342 -4.57 19.54 -15.70
N HIS A 343 -4.99 20.06 -14.56
CA HIS A 343 -4.06 20.45 -13.49
C HIS A 343 -4.54 19.89 -12.17
N ILE A 344 -3.66 19.17 -11.47
CA ILE A 344 -3.94 18.57 -10.17
C ILE A 344 -3.05 19.24 -9.13
N ILE A 345 -3.64 19.65 -8.02
CA ILE A 345 -2.94 20.17 -6.85
C ILE A 345 -3.29 19.26 -5.67
N ILE A 346 -2.29 18.76 -4.97
CA ILE A 346 -2.49 17.94 -3.77
C ILE A 346 -2.26 18.79 -2.53
N VAL A 347 -3.15 18.68 -1.54
CA VAL A 347 -3.07 19.41 -0.27
C VAL A 347 -3.15 18.41 0.87
N ALA A 348 -2.11 18.34 1.70
CA ALA A 348 -2.18 17.58 2.95
C ALA A 348 -3.11 18.26 3.96
N GLU A 349 -3.86 17.51 4.75
CA GLU A 349 -4.74 18.07 5.80
C GLU A 349 -3.99 18.96 6.81
N GLY A 350 -2.71 18.66 7.08
CA GLY A 350 -1.82 19.46 7.91
C GLY A 350 -1.01 20.52 7.17
N ALA A 351 -1.37 20.94 5.95
CA ALA A 351 -0.61 21.93 5.21
C ALA A 351 -0.52 23.28 5.94
N ILE A 352 0.70 23.84 6.04
CA ILE A 352 0.98 25.13 6.69
C ILE A 352 1.86 26.01 5.80
N ASN A 353 1.84 27.32 6.05
CA ASN A 353 2.80 28.28 5.49
C ASN A 353 4.07 28.38 6.37
N LEU A 354 5.03 29.19 5.94
CA LEU A 354 6.29 29.42 6.68
C LEU A 354 6.09 30.03 8.07
N GLN A 355 4.97 30.72 8.30
CA GLN A 355 4.59 31.29 9.59
C GLN A 355 3.79 30.30 10.46
N GLY A 356 3.63 29.05 10.03
CA GLY A 356 2.86 28.04 10.75
C GLY A 356 1.34 28.20 10.67
N LYS A 357 0.83 29.13 9.85
CA LYS A 357 -0.61 29.29 9.60
C LYS A 357 -1.08 28.18 8.65
N PRO A 358 -2.23 27.53 8.92
CA PRO A 358 -2.76 26.51 8.03
C PRO A 358 -3.10 27.09 6.64
N ILE A 359 -2.84 26.29 5.60
CA ILE A 359 -3.24 26.57 4.21
C ILE A 359 -4.36 25.59 3.86
N SER A 360 -5.56 26.10 3.61
CA SER A 360 -6.71 25.28 3.24
C SER A 360 -6.84 25.15 1.72
N ALA A 361 -7.58 24.12 1.27
CA ALA A 361 -7.94 23.96 -0.14
C ALA A 361 -8.76 25.16 -0.68
N LYS A 362 -9.49 25.86 0.19
CA LYS A 362 -10.25 27.07 -0.17
C LYS A 362 -9.32 28.25 -0.47
N ASP A 363 -8.30 28.47 0.36
CA ASP A 363 -7.31 29.54 0.14
C ASP A 363 -6.63 29.37 -1.23
N ILE A 364 -6.28 28.13 -1.59
CA ILE A 364 -5.67 27.82 -2.89
C ILE A 364 -6.64 28.07 -4.04
N LYS A 365 -7.92 27.70 -3.87
CA LYS A 365 -8.95 27.96 -4.89
C LYS A 365 -9.13 29.47 -5.10
N GLU A 366 -9.21 30.26 -4.04
CA GLU A 366 -9.36 31.72 -4.14
C GLU A 366 -8.20 32.36 -4.91
N VAL A 367 -6.96 31.89 -4.67
CA VAL A 367 -5.79 32.35 -5.42
C VAL A 367 -5.90 32.05 -6.92
N ILE A 368 -6.32 30.83 -7.29
CA ILE A 368 -6.46 30.44 -8.69
C ILE A 368 -7.61 31.18 -9.36
N ASP A 369 -8.76 31.27 -8.70
CA ASP A 369 -9.94 31.94 -9.23
C ASP A 369 -9.68 33.44 -9.45
N ASN A 370 -9.03 34.12 -8.48
CA ASN A 370 -8.74 35.56 -8.58
C ASN A 370 -7.62 35.91 -9.57
N ASN A 371 -6.54 35.13 -9.61
CA ASN A 371 -5.35 35.47 -10.40
C ASN A 371 -5.34 34.86 -11.81
N LEU A 372 -6.07 33.76 -12.02
CA LEU A 372 -6.13 33.03 -13.29
C LEU A 372 -7.52 33.01 -13.91
N GLY A 373 -8.60 33.17 -13.12
CA GLY A 373 -9.97 33.07 -13.61
C GLY A 373 -10.34 31.65 -14.09
N TRP A 374 -9.69 30.61 -13.56
CA TRP A 374 -9.90 29.23 -13.99
C TRP A 374 -11.00 28.54 -13.18
N ASP A 375 -11.75 27.65 -13.81
CA ASP A 375 -12.72 26.80 -13.13
C ASP A 375 -12.01 25.72 -12.29
N THR A 376 -12.07 25.89 -10.96
CA THR A 376 -11.32 25.08 -9.99
C THR A 376 -12.24 24.28 -9.08
N LEU A 377 -12.03 22.97 -9.00
CA LEU A 377 -12.79 22.04 -8.16
C LEU A 377 -12.02 21.70 -6.87
N ILE A 378 -12.70 21.64 -5.73
CA ILE A 378 -12.14 21.12 -4.48
C ILE A 378 -12.75 19.74 -4.21
N ASN A 379 -11.91 18.73 -4.02
CA ASN A 379 -12.32 17.40 -3.61
C ASN A 379 -11.61 17.01 -2.31
N VAL A 380 -12.39 16.86 -1.24
CA VAL A 380 -11.90 16.38 0.04
C VAL A 380 -12.15 14.88 0.12
N LEU A 381 -11.09 14.07 -0.03
CA LEU A 381 -11.23 12.61 -0.08
C LEU A 381 -11.66 12.03 1.27
N SER A 382 -11.27 12.68 2.37
CA SER A 382 -11.66 12.30 3.72
C SER A 382 -11.43 10.79 3.98
N HIS A 383 -12.40 10.11 4.59
CA HIS A 383 -12.29 8.73 5.10
C HIS A 383 -12.32 7.64 4.04
N VAL A 384 -12.55 7.95 2.76
CA VAL A 384 -12.40 6.95 1.67
C VAL A 384 -10.99 6.36 1.70
N GLN A 385 -9.99 7.14 2.12
CA GLN A 385 -8.59 6.77 2.29
C GLN A 385 -8.34 5.73 3.40
N ARG A 386 -9.28 5.55 4.33
CA ARG A 386 -9.19 4.54 5.41
C ARG A 386 -10.02 3.29 5.12
N GLY A 387 -10.79 3.28 4.03
CA GLY A 387 -11.68 2.17 3.67
C GLY A 387 -11.15 1.33 2.51
N GLY A 388 -11.98 0.39 2.06
CA GLY A 388 -11.67 -0.50 0.94
C GLY A 388 -10.89 -1.75 1.36
N PRO A 389 -10.88 -2.80 0.52
CA PRO A 389 -10.05 -3.99 0.78
C PRO A 389 -8.56 -3.59 0.82
N PRO A 390 -7.74 -4.25 1.66
CA PRO A 390 -6.32 -3.96 1.70
C PRO A 390 -5.68 -4.30 0.35
N SER A 391 -4.73 -3.47 -0.11
CA SER A 391 -3.96 -3.74 -1.33
C SER A 391 -3.18 -5.05 -1.18
N ALA A 392 -2.84 -5.70 -2.30
CA ALA A 392 -1.99 -6.88 -2.26
C ALA A 392 -0.68 -6.56 -1.54
N ILE A 393 -0.13 -5.35 -1.70
CA ILE A 393 1.03 -4.89 -0.93
C ILE A 393 0.70 -4.82 0.57
N ASP A 394 -0.39 -4.21 1.05
CA ASP A 394 -0.72 -4.28 2.48
C ASP A 394 -1.15 -5.69 2.97
N ARG A 395 -1.19 -6.70 2.08
CA ARG A 395 -1.31 -8.14 2.40
C ARG A 395 -0.03 -8.96 2.14
N ILE A 396 0.93 -8.45 1.34
CA ILE A 396 2.15 -9.12 0.81
C ILE A 396 3.41 -8.37 1.20
N ASN A 397 3.42 -7.06 1.32
CA ASN A 397 4.36 -6.42 2.23
C ASN A 397 4.15 -6.97 3.64
N VAL A 398 3.03 -7.63 3.93
CA VAL A 398 2.88 -8.67 4.95
C VAL A 398 3.59 -9.98 4.59
N SER A 399 4.67 -9.96 3.81
CA SER A 399 5.67 -11.02 3.64
C SER A 399 6.91 -10.62 4.42
N PRO A 400 7.28 -9.33 4.41
CA PRO A 400 7.90 -8.70 5.55
C PRO A 400 6.98 -8.63 6.81
N TRP A 401 5.71 -8.19 6.76
CA TRP A 401 4.81 -8.08 7.93
C TRP A 401 4.11 -9.39 8.43
N LEU A 402 3.97 -10.47 7.66
CA LEU A 402 3.56 -11.80 8.21
C LEU A 402 4.80 -12.37 8.89
N HIS A 403 5.99 -12.12 8.32
CA HIS A 403 7.22 -12.31 9.07
C HIS A 403 7.24 -11.38 10.29
N LEU A 404 6.62 -10.20 10.35
CA LEU A 404 6.51 -9.48 11.63
C LEU A 404 5.50 -10.10 12.57
N GLY A 405 4.45 -10.76 12.09
CA GLY A 405 3.57 -11.58 12.93
C GLY A 405 4.31 -12.83 13.45
N GLU A 406 5.06 -13.48 12.57
CA GLU A 406 5.95 -14.61 12.86
C GLU A 406 7.07 -14.18 13.78
N HIS A 407 7.90 -13.22 13.41
CA HIS A 407 8.91 -12.55 14.23
C HIS A 407 8.31 -11.95 15.48
N ALA A 408 7.07 -11.47 15.51
CA ALA A 408 6.44 -11.06 16.77
C ALA A 408 6.28 -12.28 17.67
N VAL A 409 5.77 -13.40 17.16
CA VAL A 409 5.67 -14.66 17.89
C VAL A 409 7.05 -15.19 18.29
N LEU A 410 8.03 -15.23 17.37
CA LEU A 410 9.40 -15.67 17.63
C LEU A 410 10.08 -14.77 18.65
N THR A 411 9.95 -13.45 18.54
CA THR A 411 10.49 -12.48 19.50
C THR A 411 9.85 -12.66 20.87
N LEU A 412 8.53 -12.92 20.94
CA LEU A 412 7.87 -13.22 22.21
C LEU A 412 8.32 -14.58 22.79
N ASN A 413 8.59 -15.57 21.94
CA ASN A 413 9.07 -16.89 22.34
C ASN A 413 10.54 -16.85 22.82
N GLU A 414 11.35 -15.98 22.23
CA GLU A 414 12.75 -15.74 22.60
C GLU A 414 12.91 -14.70 23.72
N ALA A 415 11.82 -14.03 24.13
CA ALA A 415 11.86 -12.96 25.11
C ALA A 415 12.22 -13.48 26.51
N THR A 416 13.17 -12.79 27.13
CA THR A 416 13.64 -12.99 28.50
C THR A 416 13.07 -11.90 29.43
N PRO A 417 13.16 -12.05 30.78
CA PRO A 417 12.63 -11.05 31.73
C PRO A 417 13.17 -9.62 31.49
N ASP A 418 14.43 -9.53 31.06
CA ASP A 418 15.13 -8.26 30.81
C ASP A 418 14.91 -7.73 29.38
N SER A 419 14.15 -8.44 28.55
CA SER A 419 13.91 -8.05 27.17
C SER A 419 13.10 -6.76 27.10
N THR A 420 13.65 -5.77 26.41
CA THR A 420 12.95 -4.52 26.15
C THR A 420 11.75 -4.77 25.23
N PRO A 421 10.62 -4.08 25.41
CA PRO A 421 9.54 -4.15 24.43
C PRO A 421 10.02 -3.62 23.06
N TYR A 422 9.78 -4.40 22.01
CA TYR A 422 10.21 -4.09 20.65
C TYR A 422 9.03 -3.73 19.76
N VAL A 423 9.25 -2.85 18.80
CA VAL A 423 8.40 -2.70 17.62
C VAL A 423 9.06 -3.43 16.47
N VAL A 424 8.33 -4.31 15.82
CA VAL A 424 8.78 -4.91 14.58
C VAL A 424 8.43 -3.95 13.43
N ALA A 425 9.45 -3.51 12.71
CA ALA A 425 9.40 -2.49 11.65
C ALA A 425 10.14 -2.95 10.40
N LEU A 426 9.98 -2.20 9.30
CA LEU A 426 10.70 -2.44 8.06
C LEU A 426 11.79 -1.40 7.82
N ASP A 427 13.00 -1.87 7.54
CA ASP A 427 14.07 -1.08 6.94
C ASP A 427 14.11 -1.40 5.43
N GLY A 428 13.79 -0.40 4.60
CA GLY A 428 13.59 -0.60 3.17
C GLY A 428 12.42 -1.52 2.82
N HIS A 429 12.52 -2.24 1.69
CA HIS A 429 11.45 -3.08 1.16
C HIS A 429 11.51 -4.56 1.59
N GLN A 430 12.57 -4.98 2.30
CA GLN A 430 12.83 -6.41 2.52
C GLN A 430 13.43 -6.76 3.88
N GLU A 431 14.01 -5.80 4.62
CA GLU A 431 14.67 -6.10 5.89
C GLU A 431 13.75 -5.79 7.06
N ILE A 432 13.65 -6.76 7.97
CA ILE A 432 12.86 -6.66 9.18
C ILE A 432 13.78 -6.27 10.32
N VAL A 433 13.41 -5.22 11.04
CA VAL A 433 14.19 -4.71 12.16
C VAL A 433 13.33 -4.65 13.41
N CYS A 434 13.86 -5.18 14.52
CA CYS A 434 13.27 -5.03 15.84
C CYS A 434 13.82 -3.77 16.49
N VAL A 435 12.97 -2.76 16.67
CA VAL A 435 13.34 -1.45 17.22
C VAL A 435 12.85 -1.35 18.67
N PRO A 436 13.73 -1.14 19.66
CA PRO A 436 13.28 -0.96 21.05
C PRO A 436 12.35 0.25 21.21
N LEU A 437 11.22 0.06 21.91
CA LEU A 437 10.23 1.12 22.17
C LEU A 437 10.83 2.30 22.96
N LYS A 438 11.61 2.01 24.01
CA LYS A 438 12.26 3.03 24.87
C LYS A 438 13.25 3.94 24.12
N SER A 439 13.95 3.39 23.11
CA SER A 439 14.90 4.14 22.28
C SER A 439 14.22 5.22 21.43
N ARG A 440 12.89 5.15 21.26
CA ARG A 440 12.07 6.10 20.50
C ARG A 440 11.48 7.20 21.37
N HIS A 441 10.97 6.89 22.57
CA HIS A 441 10.46 7.91 23.51
C HIS A 441 11.55 8.97 23.82
N ARG A 442 12.80 8.52 23.98
CA ARG A 442 13.98 9.38 24.16
C ARG A 442 14.33 10.23 22.92
N ARG A 443 14.02 9.75 21.70
CA ARG A 443 14.20 10.48 20.43
C ARG A 443 13.05 11.46 20.16
N LEU A 444 11.84 11.17 20.62
CA LEU A 444 10.66 12.06 20.54
C LEU A 444 10.72 13.22 21.54
N LEU A 445 11.18 12.95 22.77
CA LEU A 445 11.43 14.01 23.77
C LEU A 445 12.53 14.97 23.30
N LYS A 446 13.62 14.45 22.72
CA LYS A 446 14.59 15.29 22.01
C LYS A 446 13.98 16.03 20.81
N LYS A 447 12.93 15.49 20.19
CA LYS A 447 12.23 16.15 19.07
C LYS A 447 11.30 17.30 19.49
N GLN A 448 10.74 17.27 20.69
CA GLN A 448 9.96 18.40 21.22
C GLN A 448 10.84 19.65 21.42
N ASP A 449 12.13 19.48 21.72
CA ASP A 449 13.13 20.56 21.69
C ASP A 449 13.58 20.93 20.25
N VAL A 450 13.44 20.00 19.29
CA VAL A 450 13.84 20.16 17.86
C VAL A 450 12.73 20.74 16.98
N ALA A 451 11.57 21.11 17.53
CA ALA A 451 10.64 21.99 16.81
C ALA A 451 11.29 23.33 16.40
N GLN A 452 12.44 23.69 17.01
CA GLN A 452 13.31 24.80 16.60
C GLN A 452 14.52 24.38 15.73
N ALA A 453 14.92 23.11 15.71
CA ALA A 453 16.08 22.64 14.94
C ALA A 453 15.69 22.19 13.53
N THR A 454 15.28 23.19 12.74
CA THR A 454 15.52 23.27 11.31
C THR A 454 17.01 23.03 11.04
N HIS A 455 17.45 21.80 10.80
CA HIS A 455 18.63 21.40 9.97
C HIS A 455 19.18 19.98 10.20
N ASP A 456 18.58 19.09 11.01
CA ASP A 456 19.16 17.75 11.19
C ASP A 456 18.68 16.69 10.20
N HIS A 457 19.63 16.35 9.33
CA HIS A 457 19.52 15.70 8.04
C HIS A 457 19.70 14.16 8.10
N GLN A 458 19.41 13.49 9.23
CA GLN A 458 19.97 12.14 9.50
C GLN A 458 19.00 10.97 9.81
N LEU A 459 17.67 11.10 9.72
CA LEU A 459 16.76 9.97 10.02
C LEU A 459 15.65 9.74 8.97
N PHE A 460 16.02 9.70 7.70
CA PHE A 460 15.22 9.10 6.64
C PHE A 460 16.17 8.36 5.69
N ARG A 461 16.36 7.06 5.91
CA ARG A 461 17.12 6.21 4.99
C ARG A 461 16.42 6.18 3.61
N ASP A 462 17.27 6.30 2.60
CA ASP A 462 17.22 6.18 1.13
C ASP A 462 15.91 6.11 0.29
N GLY A 463 14.72 5.84 0.83
CA GLY A 463 13.47 5.89 0.06
C GLY A 463 13.11 7.31 -0.41
N THR A 464 13.24 8.28 0.50
CA THR A 464 12.79 9.68 0.30
C THR A 464 13.94 10.64 -0.02
N ARG A 465 15.21 10.26 0.23
CA ARG A 465 16.40 11.00 -0.21
C ARG A 465 16.41 11.18 -1.72
N VAL A 466 15.97 10.21 -2.51
CA VAL A 466 15.85 10.38 -3.96
C VAL A 466 14.77 11.43 -4.33
N VAL A 467 13.71 11.60 -3.54
CA VAL A 467 12.70 12.65 -3.81
C VAL A 467 13.16 14.03 -3.33
N VAL A 468 14.03 14.09 -2.30
CA VAL A 468 14.50 15.31 -1.60
C VAL A 468 15.90 15.79 -2.04
N GLU A 469 16.79 14.92 -2.52
CA GLU A 469 18.14 15.25 -3.00
C GLU A 469 18.18 15.44 -4.52
N MET A 470 17.26 14.82 -5.26
CA MET A 470 17.14 15.08 -6.70
C MET A 470 16.60 16.49 -7.01
N ARG A 471 16.29 17.28 -5.97
CA ARG A 471 15.78 18.66 -6.03
C ARG A 471 16.40 19.40 -4.85
N GLY A 472 17.06 20.53 -5.05
CA GLY A 472 17.66 21.29 -3.94
C GLY A 472 16.69 21.46 -2.76
N GLN A 473 17.24 21.50 -1.54
CA GLN A 473 16.63 21.34 -0.22
C GLN A 473 15.33 22.13 0.10
N ASN A 474 14.77 22.93 -0.82
CA ASN A 474 13.72 23.93 -0.60
C ASN A 474 12.50 23.87 -1.54
N SER A 475 12.22 22.79 -2.28
CA SER A 475 11.17 22.85 -3.33
C SER A 475 9.90 22.02 -3.03
N ALA A 476 8.82 22.70 -2.61
CA ALA A 476 7.43 22.19 -2.51
C ALA A 476 6.78 21.81 -3.87
N ARG A 477 7.59 21.57 -4.90
CA ARG A 477 7.17 21.19 -6.25
C ARG A 477 7.08 19.67 -6.35
N SER A 478 5.92 19.15 -6.78
CA SER A 478 5.73 17.73 -7.10
C SER A 478 6.23 17.35 -8.50
N CYS A 479 6.17 18.25 -9.47
CA CYS A 479 6.64 18.04 -10.85
C CYS A 479 7.95 18.79 -11.18
N LEU A 480 8.63 18.32 -12.23
CA LEU A 480 9.81 18.98 -12.83
C LEU A 480 9.41 20.33 -13.45
N LYS A 481 10.39 21.24 -13.59
CA LYS A 481 10.20 22.46 -14.37
C LYS A 481 10.07 22.11 -15.86
N PRO A 482 9.01 22.53 -16.56
CA PRO A 482 9.06 22.57 -18.01
C PRO A 482 10.19 23.53 -18.44
N PRO A 483 10.87 23.26 -19.56
CA PRO A 483 11.82 24.22 -20.12
C PRO A 483 11.09 25.54 -20.38
N LYS A 484 11.73 26.68 -20.03
CA LYS A 484 11.12 28.00 -20.27
C LYS A 484 10.82 28.16 -21.76
N SER A 485 9.59 28.57 -22.09
CA SER A 485 9.27 29.09 -23.42
C SER A 485 10.26 30.21 -23.75
N SER A 486 11.01 30.05 -24.83
CA SER A 486 12.06 30.98 -25.24
C SER A 486 11.43 32.30 -25.67
N ASN A 487 11.30 33.23 -24.73
CA ASN A 487 11.24 34.66 -25.01
C ASN A 487 12.24 35.37 -24.08
N GLY A 488 13.45 35.57 -24.59
CA GLY A 488 14.48 36.39 -23.95
C GLY A 488 15.82 35.69 -23.72
N ASN A 489 16.80 36.01 -24.56
CA ASN A 489 18.25 35.80 -24.43
C ASN A 489 18.76 34.34 -24.47
N ALA A 490 18.92 33.86 -25.71
CA ALA A 490 19.73 32.71 -26.09
C ALA A 490 21.24 32.97 -25.89
N SER A 491 21.68 33.12 -24.65
CA SER A 491 23.10 33.19 -24.31
C SER A 491 23.40 32.23 -23.15
N SER A 492 23.78 30.98 -23.51
CA SER A 492 24.52 29.96 -22.73
C SER A 492 23.99 28.51 -22.75
N MET A 493 23.27 28.05 -23.79
CA MET A 493 23.02 26.60 -23.96
C MET A 493 24.13 25.93 -24.77
N GLN A 494 25.07 25.24 -24.10
CA GLN A 494 25.80 24.12 -24.71
C GLN A 494 24.76 23.06 -25.14
N GLY A 495 24.85 22.55 -26.37
CA GLY A 495 23.91 21.56 -26.91
C GLY A 495 23.83 20.30 -26.04
N GLY A 496 22.61 19.81 -25.80
CA GLY A 496 22.38 18.59 -25.00
C GLY A 496 22.59 17.30 -25.78
N TYR A 497 22.54 16.16 -25.09
CA TYR A 497 22.78 14.85 -25.67
C TYR A 497 21.52 14.24 -26.29
N ASN A 498 21.69 13.45 -27.35
CA ASN A 498 20.67 12.56 -27.91
C ASN A 498 20.54 11.26 -27.11
N LEU A 499 19.39 11.02 -26.50
CA LEU A 499 19.09 9.82 -25.73
C LEU A 499 17.95 9.04 -26.38
N ALA A 500 17.98 7.72 -26.29
CA ALA A 500 16.89 6.87 -26.77
C ALA A 500 16.24 6.08 -25.64
N VAL A 501 14.93 5.82 -25.78
CA VAL A 501 14.17 4.92 -24.90
C VAL A 501 13.32 3.96 -25.74
N MET A 502 13.26 2.69 -25.33
CA MET A 502 12.42 1.69 -25.98
C MET A 502 11.86 0.65 -25.00
N HIS A 503 10.85 -0.07 -25.45
CA HIS A 503 10.30 -1.23 -24.75
C HIS A 503 10.74 -2.54 -25.41
N VAL A 504 11.09 -3.54 -24.58
CA VAL A 504 11.48 -4.88 -25.07
C VAL A 504 10.90 -5.95 -24.14
N GLY A 505 10.19 -6.91 -24.72
CA GLY A 505 9.50 -7.98 -23.99
C GLY A 505 7.98 -7.78 -23.93
N ASP A 506 7.33 -8.39 -22.94
CA ASP A 506 5.89 -8.27 -22.73
C ASP A 506 5.53 -6.94 -22.05
N PRO A 507 4.31 -6.41 -22.29
CA PRO A 507 3.85 -5.21 -21.62
C PRO A 507 3.65 -5.47 -20.12
N ALA A 508 4.04 -4.48 -19.32
CA ALA A 508 3.87 -4.47 -17.87
C ALA A 508 3.47 -3.07 -17.40
N CYS A 509 2.63 -3.00 -16.37
CA CYS A 509 2.26 -1.74 -15.76
C CYS A 509 3.49 -1.00 -15.19
N GLY A 510 3.52 0.33 -15.34
CA GLY A 510 4.65 1.18 -14.91
C GLY A 510 5.68 1.50 -16.01
N MET A 511 5.66 0.79 -17.14
CA MET A 511 6.54 1.09 -18.30
C MET A 511 6.33 2.51 -18.83
N ASN A 512 5.08 2.92 -19.02
CA ASN A 512 4.72 4.28 -19.48
C ASN A 512 5.13 5.36 -18.46
N ALA A 513 5.01 5.08 -17.15
CA ALA A 513 5.45 5.99 -16.10
C ALA A 513 6.97 6.19 -16.10
N ALA A 514 7.73 5.13 -16.40
CA ALA A 514 9.18 5.22 -16.59
C ALA A 514 9.55 6.03 -17.84
N VAL A 515 8.90 5.79 -18.99
CA VAL A 515 9.13 6.59 -20.21
C VAL A 515 8.84 8.06 -19.98
N GLN A 516 7.68 8.37 -19.39
CA GLN A 516 7.28 9.75 -19.08
C GLN A 516 8.32 10.46 -18.23
N SER A 517 8.78 9.80 -17.17
CA SER A 517 9.76 10.37 -16.26
C SER A 517 11.10 10.53 -16.97
N PHE A 518 11.56 9.55 -17.75
CA PHE A 518 12.79 9.62 -18.52
C PHE A 518 12.78 10.80 -19.49
N VAL A 519 11.72 10.94 -20.28
CA VAL A 519 11.54 12.01 -21.28
C VAL A 519 11.56 13.38 -20.59
N ARG A 520 10.74 13.58 -19.56
CA ARG A 520 10.66 14.88 -18.87
C ARG A 520 11.95 15.26 -18.15
N HIS A 521 12.61 14.31 -17.46
CA HIS A 521 13.88 14.58 -16.79
C HIS A 521 14.96 14.94 -17.82
N SER A 522 15.02 14.22 -18.94
CA SER A 522 16.01 14.47 -19.99
C SER A 522 15.80 15.82 -20.68
N ILE A 523 14.57 16.15 -21.08
CA ILE A 523 14.23 17.46 -21.69
C ILE A 523 14.52 18.60 -20.71
N SER A 524 14.22 18.44 -19.41
CA SER A 524 14.51 19.46 -18.40
C SER A 524 16.02 19.76 -18.25
N LYS A 525 16.88 18.87 -18.74
CA LYS A 525 18.34 19.02 -18.78
C LYS A 525 18.86 19.51 -20.14
N GLY A 526 17.97 19.80 -21.09
CA GLY A 526 18.32 20.29 -22.44
C GLY A 526 18.64 19.17 -23.44
N ASN A 527 18.38 17.91 -23.11
CA ASN A 527 18.64 16.77 -23.99
C ASN A 527 17.50 16.51 -24.97
N THR A 528 17.85 15.92 -26.11
CA THR A 528 16.89 15.41 -27.10
C THR A 528 16.59 13.95 -26.79
N VAL A 529 15.32 13.56 -26.80
CA VAL A 529 14.91 12.18 -26.50
C VAL A 529 14.18 11.57 -27.70
N TYR A 530 14.62 10.38 -28.11
CA TYR A 530 13.98 9.56 -29.13
C TYR A 530 13.23 8.40 -28.48
N GLY A 531 11.94 8.27 -28.80
CA GLY A 531 11.13 7.09 -28.51
C GLY A 531 11.21 6.15 -29.70
N ILE A 532 11.75 4.95 -29.48
CA ILE A 532 11.83 3.91 -30.49
C ILE A 532 10.61 3.02 -30.32
N TYR A 533 9.78 2.96 -31.36
CA TYR A 533 8.56 2.18 -31.32
C TYR A 533 8.84 0.74 -31.73
N ASN A 534 8.05 -0.22 -31.21
CA ASN A 534 8.13 -1.63 -31.56
C ASN A 534 9.53 -2.27 -31.37
N GLY A 535 10.24 -1.87 -30.32
CA GLY A 535 11.54 -2.45 -29.94
C GLY A 535 12.61 -2.38 -31.04
N PHE A 536 13.40 -3.44 -31.17
CA PHE A 536 14.48 -3.48 -32.17
C PHE A 536 13.96 -3.62 -33.61
N ASP A 537 12.81 -4.25 -33.82
CA ASP A 537 12.20 -4.37 -35.15
C ASP A 537 11.82 -2.98 -35.68
N GLY A 538 11.11 -2.19 -34.87
CA GLY A 538 10.76 -0.82 -35.27
C GLY A 538 11.98 0.11 -35.38
N LEU A 539 13.04 -0.10 -34.59
CA LEU A 539 14.31 0.61 -34.80
C LEU A 539 14.88 0.36 -36.20
N VAL A 540 14.93 -0.91 -36.62
CA VAL A 540 15.46 -1.30 -37.94
C VAL A 540 14.58 -0.73 -39.06
N GLU A 541 13.26 -0.73 -38.87
CA GLU A 541 12.28 -0.13 -39.80
C GLU A 541 12.32 1.40 -39.82
N GLY A 542 12.96 2.03 -38.83
CA GLY A 542 13.02 3.50 -38.71
C GLY A 542 11.81 4.12 -38.02
N ASP A 543 11.01 3.34 -37.28
CA ASP A 543 9.89 3.81 -36.44
C ASP A 543 10.42 4.46 -35.15
N VAL A 544 11.11 5.60 -35.32
CA VAL A 544 11.74 6.37 -34.25
C VAL A 544 11.22 7.79 -34.29
N LYS A 545 10.72 8.27 -33.15
CA LYS A 545 10.12 9.60 -33.03
C LYS A 545 10.81 10.43 -31.95
N MET A 546 11.05 11.71 -32.24
CA MET A 546 11.49 12.65 -31.22
C MET A 546 10.34 12.95 -30.25
N MET A 547 10.57 12.73 -28.95
CA MET A 547 9.57 12.86 -27.90
C MET A 547 9.49 14.30 -27.39
N SER A 548 8.27 14.79 -27.17
CA SER A 548 8.02 16.11 -26.59
C SER A 548 7.50 16.03 -25.14
N TRP A 549 7.56 17.14 -24.41
CA TRP A 549 7.03 17.24 -23.04
C TRP A 549 5.53 16.93 -22.96
N ALA A 550 4.77 17.44 -23.94
CA ALA A 550 3.32 17.33 -24.00
C ALA A 550 2.84 15.93 -24.40
N GLU A 551 3.62 15.22 -25.23
CA GLU A 551 3.26 13.90 -25.74
C GLU A 551 3.17 12.84 -24.64
N VAL A 552 4.05 12.92 -23.64
CA VAL A 552 4.09 11.98 -22.51
C VAL A 552 3.17 12.35 -21.34
N THR A 553 2.35 13.39 -21.51
CA THR A 553 1.37 13.81 -20.50
C THR A 553 0.33 12.73 -20.22
N GLY A 554 0.06 12.46 -18.94
CA GLY A 554 -0.92 11.46 -18.53
C GLY A 554 -0.49 10.01 -18.72
N TRP A 555 0.72 9.74 -19.22
CA TRP A 555 1.22 8.37 -19.41
C TRP A 555 1.42 7.64 -18.07
N ILE A 556 1.64 8.37 -16.97
CA ILE A 556 1.88 7.78 -15.64
C ILE A 556 0.70 6.89 -15.19
N ARG A 557 -0.54 7.27 -15.53
CA ARG A 557 -1.76 6.55 -15.09
C ARG A 557 -2.19 5.41 -16.02
N LYS A 558 -1.48 5.19 -17.12
CA LYS A 558 -1.90 4.25 -18.18
C LYS A 558 -1.06 2.97 -18.14
N GLY A 559 -1.73 1.82 -18.12
CA GLY A 559 -1.09 0.52 -18.32
C GLY A 559 -0.67 0.30 -19.78
N GLY A 560 -0.20 -0.91 -20.07
CA GLY A 560 0.34 -1.28 -21.37
C GLY A 560 1.67 -0.60 -21.71
N ALA A 561 2.00 -0.56 -23.00
CA ALA A 561 3.29 -0.08 -23.51
C ALA A 561 3.06 0.84 -24.72
N PHE A 562 3.11 2.16 -24.52
CA PHE A 562 2.72 3.14 -25.56
C PHE A 562 3.72 3.22 -26.71
N LEU A 563 5.01 2.94 -26.45
CA LEU A 563 6.00 2.75 -27.50
C LEU A 563 5.81 1.44 -28.28
N ARG A 564 4.82 0.60 -27.93
CA ARG A 564 4.69 -0.80 -28.38
C ARG A 564 5.89 -1.64 -27.95
N THR A 565 5.69 -2.94 -27.83
CA THR A 565 6.74 -3.84 -27.34
C THR A 565 6.56 -5.21 -27.97
N ASN A 566 7.67 -5.89 -28.18
CA ASN A 566 7.75 -7.26 -28.68
C ASN A 566 8.97 -7.96 -28.08
N ARG A 567 9.11 -9.26 -28.33
CA ARG A 567 10.21 -10.08 -27.80
C ARG A 567 11.40 -10.19 -28.77
N SER A 568 11.49 -9.32 -29.78
CA SER A 568 12.55 -9.40 -30.78
C SER A 568 13.89 -8.94 -30.22
N LEU A 569 14.91 -9.75 -30.46
CA LEU A 569 16.28 -9.54 -29.98
C LEU A 569 17.15 -8.91 -31.07
N PRO A 570 18.13 -8.06 -30.71
CA PRO A 570 18.97 -7.36 -31.68
C PRO A 570 19.88 -8.29 -32.48
N VAL A 571 20.20 -9.50 -31.99
CA VAL A 571 21.12 -10.45 -32.64
C VAL A 571 20.84 -10.70 -34.12
N LYS A 572 19.56 -10.71 -34.53
CA LYS A 572 19.16 -10.98 -35.93
C LYS A 572 19.68 -9.92 -36.90
N ASN A 573 19.76 -8.66 -36.45
CA ASN A 573 19.99 -7.49 -37.30
C ASN A 573 21.01 -6.50 -36.69
N LEU A 574 22.04 -7.00 -35.97
CA LEU A 574 23.00 -6.16 -35.23
C LEU A 574 23.65 -5.07 -36.09
N GLU A 575 23.97 -5.37 -37.34
CA GLU A 575 24.55 -4.39 -38.27
C GLU A 575 23.60 -3.23 -38.58
N LEU A 576 22.33 -3.54 -38.83
CA LEU A 576 21.29 -2.54 -39.07
C LEU A 576 21.01 -1.72 -37.81
N VAL A 577 20.97 -2.37 -36.63
CA VAL A 577 20.83 -1.69 -35.34
C VAL A 577 21.99 -0.71 -35.11
N ALA A 578 23.23 -1.14 -35.37
CA ALA A 578 24.40 -0.26 -35.27
C ALA A 578 24.34 0.91 -36.27
N ALA A 579 23.88 0.65 -37.51
CA ALA A 579 23.68 1.69 -38.51
C ALA A 579 22.66 2.74 -38.04
N LYS A 580 21.55 2.31 -37.43
CA LYS A 580 20.52 3.20 -36.85
C LYS A 580 21.02 3.99 -35.66
N PHE A 581 21.82 3.39 -34.77
CA PHE A 581 22.46 4.12 -33.66
C PHE A 581 23.34 5.27 -34.18
N ARG A 582 24.05 5.05 -35.30
CA ARG A 582 24.84 6.07 -35.99
C ARG A 582 23.94 7.13 -36.65
N GLU A 583 22.88 6.71 -37.34
CA GLU A 583 21.93 7.60 -38.03
C GLU A 583 21.32 8.63 -37.08
N TYR A 584 20.83 8.17 -35.91
CA TYR A 584 20.23 9.05 -34.89
C TYR A 584 21.24 9.67 -33.92
N LYS A 585 22.54 9.39 -34.10
CA LYS A 585 23.65 9.84 -33.23
C LYS A 585 23.33 9.63 -31.74
N LEU A 586 23.01 8.40 -31.37
CA LEU A 586 22.61 8.09 -30.00
C LEU A 586 23.82 8.15 -29.06
N HIS A 587 23.69 8.89 -27.96
CA HIS A 587 24.71 8.99 -26.92
C HIS A 587 24.41 8.08 -25.72
N ALA A 588 23.16 7.68 -25.53
CA ALA A 588 22.77 6.78 -24.45
C ALA A 588 21.44 6.07 -24.78
N LEU A 589 21.24 4.90 -24.19
CA LEU A 589 20.03 4.10 -24.39
C LEU A 589 19.42 3.66 -23.05
N LEU A 590 18.10 3.83 -22.92
CA LEU A 590 17.29 3.25 -21.87
C LEU A 590 16.40 2.13 -22.44
N LEU A 591 16.61 0.92 -21.96
CA LEU A 591 15.75 -0.24 -22.23
C LEU A 591 14.79 -0.40 -21.05
N ILE A 592 13.48 -0.53 -21.30
CA ILE A 592 12.49 -0.82 -20.28
C ILE A 592 11.80 -2.13 -20.65
N GLY A 593 11.95 -3.16 -19.82
CA GLY A 593 11.39 -4.46 -20.17
C GLY A 593 11.89 -5.63 -19.33
N GLY A 594 11.45 -6.83 -19.71
CA GLY A 594 11.68 -8.06 -18.96
C GLY A 594 13.02 -8.72 -19.30
N PHE A 595 13.03 -10.06 -19.27
CA PHE A 595 14.23 -10.84 -19.59
C PHE A 595 14.76 -10.57 -21.01
N ASP A 596 13.88 -10.28 -21.97
CA ASP A 596 14.29 -9.94 -23.34
C ASP A 596 15.06 -8.61 -23.42
N ALA A 597 14.71 -7.62 -22.59
CA ALA A 597 15.46 -6.37 -22.49
C ALA A 597 16.86 -6.59 -21.90
N TYR A 598 16.94 -7.40 -20.84
CA TYR A 598 18.21 -7.81 -20.24
C TYR A 598 19.09 -8.59 -21.24
N HIS A 599 18.52 -9.58 -21.92
CA HIS A 599 19.23 -10.36 -22.93
C HIS A 599 19.70 -9.49 -24.09
N SER A 600 18.87 -8.55 -24.54
CA SER A 600 19.25 -7.58 -25.57
C SER A 600 20.43 -6.72 -25.14
N LEU A 601 20.47 -6.27 -23.88
CA LEU A 601 21.60 -5.51 -23.36
C LEU A 601 22.89 -6.34 -23.31
N VAL A 602 22.80 -7.62 -22.92
CA VAL A 602 23.95 -8.54 -22.97
C VAL A 602 24.49 -8.67 -24.40
N GLN A 603 23.61 -8.84 -25.38
CA GLN A 603 24.01 -8.95 -26.79
C GLN A 603 24.67 -7.67 -27.32
N LEU A 604 24.11 -6.49 -27.00
CA LEU A 604 24.70 -5.21 -27.37
C LEU A 604 26.07 -4.99 -26.71
N TYR A 605 26.21 -5.38 -25.44
CA TYR A 605 27.47 -5.30 -24.70
C TYR A 605 28.55 -6.19 -25.33
N GLU A 606 28.24 -7.44 -25.65
CA GLU A 606 29.18 -8.38 -26.30
C GLU A 606 29.57 -7.94 -27.71
N ALA A 607 28.67 -7.24 -28.40
CA ALA A 607 28.89 -6.73 -29.74
C ALA A 607 29.73 -5.43 -29.79
N ARG A 608 30.10 -4.83 -28.65
CA ARG A 608 30.91 -3.59 -28.58
C ARG A 608 32.24 -3.68 -29.31
N GLY A 609 32.92 -4.83 -29.22
CA GLY A 609 34.19 -5.05 -29.91
C GLY A 609 34.08 -5.00 -31.45
N LYS A 610 32.90 -5.31 -32.01
CA LYS A 610 32.64 -5.28 -33.45
C LYS A 610 32.00 -3.97 -33.92
N TYR A 611 31.14 -3.37 -33.09
CA TYR A 611 30.38 -2.17 -33.43
C TYR A 611 30.62 -1.07 -32.39
N PRO A 612 31.48 -0.08 -32.69
CA PRO A 612 31.75 1.05 -31.79
C PRO A 612 30.51 1.86 -31.41
N GLN A 613 29.42 1.77 -32.19
CA GLN A 613 28.15 2.43 -31.92
C GLN A 613 27.47 1.91 -30.65
N PHE A 614 27.81 0.71 -30.19
CA PHE A 614 27.32 0.15 -28.93
C PHE A 614 28.16 0.54 -27.72
N CYS A 615 29.29 1.23 -27.93
CA CYS A 615 30.14 1.78 -26.87
C CYS A 615 29.54 3.07 -26.29
N ILE A 616 28.24 3.04 -25.99
CA ILE A 616 27.50 4.10 -25.30
C ILE A 616 26.98 3.55 -23.97
N PRO A 617 26.68 4.42 -22.98
CA PRO A 617 26.06 3.98 -21.75
C PRO A 617 24.63 3.52 -21.98
N MET A 618 24.30 2.35 -21.42
CA MET A 618 23.03 1.67 -21.59
C MET A 618 22.51 1.17 -20.24
N VAL A 619 21.24 1.42 -19.96
CA VAL A 619 20.58 0.97 -18.73
C VAL A 619 19.34 0.15 -19.08
N VAL A 620 19.14 -0.97 -18.38
CA VAL A 620 17.86 -1.68 -18.35
C VAL A 620 17.12 -1.31 -17.06
N ILE A 621 15.87 -0.87 -17.18
CA ILE A 621 14.89 -0.86 -16.09
C ILE A 621 14.05 -2.14 -16.23
N PRO A 622 14.16 -3.09 -15.29
CA PRO A 622 13.36 -4.31 -15.28
C PRO A 622 11.87 -4.02 -15.19
N ALA A 623 11.11 -4.49 -16.18
CA ALA A 623 9.66 -4.36 -16.27
C ALA A 623 9.05 -5.66 -16.83
N THR A 624 8.42 -6.43 -15.95
CA THR A 624 7.73 -7.69 -16.26
C THR A 624 6.85 -8.07 -15.08
N ILE A 625 5.76 -8.79 -15.34
CA ILE A 625 4.94 -9.33 -14.25
C ILE A 625 5.63 -10.51 -13.55
N CYS A 626 6.49 -11.26 -14.25
CA CYS A 626 7.07 -12.51 -13.76
C CYS A 626 8.15 -12.32 -12.68
N ASN A 627 8.73 -11.13 -12.59
CA ASN A 627 9.87 -10.84 -11.72
C ASN A 627 11.06 -11.80 -11.91
N ASN A 628 11.44 -12.04 -13.17
CA ASN A 628 12.46 -13.00 -13.56
C ASN A 628 13.74 -12.36 -14.15
N VAL A 629 13.96 -11.07 -13.91
CA VAL A 629 15.10 -10.34 -14.50
C VAL A 629 16.32 -10.37 -13.56
N PRO A 630 17.46 -10.91 -14.00
CA PRO A 630 18.70 -10.86 -13.22
C PRO A 630 19.11 -9.45 -12.82
N GLY A 631 19.61 -9.31 -11.60
CA GLY A 631 20.09 -8.02 -11.06
C GLY A 631 19.02 -7.13 -10.44
N SER A 632 17.77 -7.59 -10.39
CA SER A 632 16.70 -6.89 -9.69
C SER A 632 15.85 -7.83 -8.84
N ASP A 633 15.55 -7.40 -7.62
CA ASP A 633 14.73 -8.19 -6.70
C ASP A 633 13.24 -8.17 -7.06
N VAL A 634 12.80 -7.08 -7.67
CA VAL A 634 11.43 -6.85 -8.12
C VAL A 634 11.50 -6.24 -9.53
N SER A 635 10.44 -6.32 -10.32
CA SER A 635 10.34 -5.59 -11.60
C SER A 635 9.09 -4.73 -11.64
N LEU A 636 9.10 -3.70 -12.49
CA LEU A 636 7.89 -2.90 -12.72
C LEU A 636 6.78 -3.79 -13.27
N GLY A 637 5.58 -3.60 -12.74
CA GLY A 637 4.34 -4.28 -13.13
C GLY A 637 4.03 -5.52 -12.29
N THR A 638 5.02 -6.03 -11.55
CA THR A 638 4.84 -7.18 -10.65
C THR A 638 3.80 -6.89 -9.56
N TYR A 639 3.83 -5.71 -8.95
CA TYR A 639 2.87 -5.38 -7.88
C TYR A 639 1.46 -5.10 -8.41
N THR A 640 1.35 -4.53 -9.61
CA THR A 640 0.05 -4.45 -10.29
C THR A 640 -0.51 -5.84 -10.53
N ALA A 641 0.31 -6.77 -11.06
CA ALA A 641 -0.12 -8.15 -11.29
C ALA A 641 -0.56 -8.86 -10.01
N LEU A 642 0.18 -8.69 -8.91
CA LEU A 642 -0.21 -9.23 -7.61
C LEU A 642 -1.56 -8.68 -7.14
N ASN A 643 -1.83 -7.38 -7.31
CA ASN A 643 -3.14 -6.81 -6.97
C ASN A 643 -4.27 -7.44 -7.78
N GLU A 644 -4.09 -7.62 -9.09
CA GLU A 644 -5.09 -8.24 -9.97
C GLU A 644 -5.36 -9.70 -9.57
N ILE A 645 -4.32 -10.50 -9.30
CA ILE A 645 -4.47 -11.90 -8.87
C ILE A 645 -5.20 -11.97 -7.53
N VAL A 646 -4.82 -11.12 -6.56
CA VAL A 646 -5.44 -11.10 -5.23
C VAL A 646 -6.89 -10.66 -5.30
N GLU A 647 -7.20 -9.65 -6.09
CA GLU A 647 -8.58 -9.21 -6.28
C GLU A 647 -9.42 -10.29 -6.98
N PHE A 648 -8.85 -11.00 -7.95
CA PHE A 648 -9.49 -12.15 -8.58
C PHE A 648 -9.79 -13.26 -7.56
N CYS A 649 -8.83 -13.63 -6.72
CA CYS A 649 -9.01 -14.60 -5.64
C CYS A 649 -10.10 -14.14 -4.64
N ASP A 650 -10.15 -12.85 -4.30
CA ASP A 650 -11.18 -12.29 -3.43
C ASP A 650 -12.58 -12.34 -4.06
N ARG A 651 -12.68 -12.14 -5.38
CA ARG A 651 -13.93 -12.29 -6.14
C ARG A 651 -14.41 -13.74 -6.10
N LEU A 652 -13.50 -14.71 -6.29
CA LEU A 652 -13.81 -16.14 -6.16
C LEU A 652 -14.29 -16.49 -4.75
N ARG A 653 -13.61 -16.01 -3.71
CA ARG A 653 -14.04 -16.23 -2.31
C ARG A 653 -15.40 -15.63 -1.98
N ARG A 654 -15.75 -14.49 -2.59
CA ARG A 654 -17.09 -13.93 -2.45
C ARG A 654 -18.13 -14.81 -3.13
N SER A 655 -17.83 -15.31 -4.32
CA SER A 655 -18.69 -16.28 -5.02
C SER A 655 -18.83 -17.58 -4.22
N ALA A 656 -17.76 -18.00 -3.53
CA ALA A 656 -17.73 -19.22 -2.72
C ALA A 656 -18.81 -19.30 -1.64
N LYS A 657 -19.21 -18.15 -1.08
CA LYS A 657 -20.21 -18.08 0.02
C LYS A 657 -21.58 -18.62 -0.38
N SER A 658 -21.93 -18.53 -1.65
CA SER A 658 -23.19 -19.03 -2.19
C SER A 658 -23.09 -20.48 -2.69
N MET A 659 -21.95 -21.14 -2.47
CA MET A 659 -21.69 -22.53 -2.87
C MET A 659 -21.41 -23.42 -1.66
N LYS A 660 -21.69 -24.71 -1.78
CA LYS A 660 -21.32 -25.69 -0.74
C LYS A 660 -19.84 -26.05 -0.87
N ARG A 661 -19.00 -25.42 -0.04
CA ARG A 661 -17.58 -25.76 0.14
C ARG A 661 -16.81 -25.91 -1.19
N PRO A 662 -16.65 -24.84 -1.99
CA PRO A 662 -15.85 -24.93 -3.21
C PRO A 662 -14.35 -24.81 -2.93
N VAL A 663 -13.56 -25.54 -3.70
CA VAL A 663 -12.10 -25.40 -3.81
C VAL A 663 -11.79 -24.87 -5.21
N PHE A 664 -11.09 -23.74 -5.28
CA PHE A 664 -10.68 -23.13 -6.55
C PHE A 664 -9.20 -23.40 -6.80
N VAL A 665 -8.89 -23.98 -7.96
CA VAL A 665 -7.53 -24.00 -8.51
C VAL A 665 -7.40 -22.81 -9.44
N VAL A 666 -6.47 -21.90 -9.14
CA VAL A 666 -6.23 -20.64 -9.85
C VAL A 666 -4.85 -20.67 -10.50
N GLU A 667 -4.82 -20.49 -11.82
CA GLU A 667 -3.56 -20.44 -12.57
C GLU A 667 -3.02 -19.01 -12.62
N THR A 668 -1.78 -18.80 -12.20
CA THR A 668 -1.08 -17.52 -12.31
C THR A 668 -0.06 -17.56 -13.44
N MET A 669 0.12 -16.43 -14.12
CA MET A 669 1.26 -16.25 -15.01
C MET A 669 2.56 -16.21 -14.21
N GLY A 670 3.69 -16.32 -14.91
CA GLY A 670 5.01 -16.22 -14.29
C GLY A 670 6.10 -16.92 -15.08
N GLY A 671 5.73 -17.72 -16.09
CA GLY A 671 6.65 -18.65 -16.70
C GLY A 671 7.21 -19.60 -15.64
N TYR A 672 8.50 -19.89 -15.75
CA TYR A 672 9.23 -20.69 -14.78
C TYR A 672 9.47 -19.99 -13.43
N CYS A 673 9.06 -18.72 -13.26
CA CYS A 673 9.23 -17.99 -12.01
C CYS A 673 7.95 -18.07 -11.16
N GLY A 674 8.01 -18.82 -10.05
CA GLY A 674 6.91 -19.01 -9.10
C GLY A 674 6.59 -17.81 -8.20
N TYR A 675 7.18 -16.64 -8.45
CA TYR A 675 7.05 -15.45 -7.62
C TYR A 675 5.59 -15.01 -7.43
N LEU A 676 4.85 -14.89 -8.54
CA LEU A 676 3.45 -14.45 -8.52
C LEU A 676 2.56 -15.47 -7.79
N ALA A 677 2.68 -16.77 -8.11
CA ALA A 677 1.93 -17.84 -7.45
C ALA A 677 2.16 -17.85 -5.94
N THR A 678 3.43 -17.70 -5.52
CA THR A 678 3.81 -17.72 -4.11
C THR A 678 3.27 -16.50 -3.37
N LEU A 679 3.59 -15.29 -3.82
CA LEU A 679 3.19 -14.09 -3.09
C LEU A 679 1.69 -13.83 -3.15
N ALA A 680 1.04 -14.07 -4.30
CA ALA A 680 -0.42 -14.00 -4.38
C ALA A 680 -1.07 -15.08 -3.50
N GLY A 681 -0.45 -16.26 -3.38
CA GLY A 681 -0.91 -17.33 -2.50
C GLY A 681 -0.91 -16.88 -1.05
N ILE A 682 0.16 -16.25 -0.59
CA ILE A 682 0.25 -15.68 0.77
C ILE A 682 -0.81 -14.59 0.98
N ALA A 683 -0.91 -13.64 0.05
CA ALA A 683 -1.82 -12.49 0.12
C ALA A 683 -3.29 -12.86 0.12
N ALA A 684 -3.62 -13.86 -0.69
CA ALA A 684 -4.94 -14.42 -0.77
C ALA A 684 -5.18 -15.39 0.39
N GLY A 685 -4.15 -15.85 1.12
CA GLY A 685 -4.27 -16.88 2.15
C GLY A 685 -4.69 -18.21 1.55
N ALA A 686 -4.01 -18.62 0.48
CA ALA A 686 -4.20 -19.88 -0.19
C ALA A 686 -3.71 -21.05 0.66
N ASP A 687 -4.30 -22.21 0.41
CA ASP A 687 -4.03 -23.47 1.09
C ASP A 687 -2.88 -24.23 0.45
N ALA A 688 -2.60 -23.99 -0.84
CA ALA A 688 -1.42 -24.50 -1.51
C ALA A 688 -1.03 -23.57 -2.67
N ALA A 689 0.25 -23.58 -3.03
CA ALA A 689 0.77 -22.84 -4.18
C ALA A 689 1.85 -23.67 -4.89
N TYR A 690 1.53 -24.20 -6.07
CA TYR A 690 2.45 -25.03 -6.88
C TYR A 690 3.26 -24.16 -7.85
N ILE A 691 4.57 -24.35 -7.85
CA ILE A 691 5.53 -23.57 -8.66
C ILE A 691 6.46 -24.50 -9.44
N TYR A 692 7.32 -23.92 -10.29
CA TYR A 692 8.29 -24.69 -11.05
C TYR A 692 9.48 -25.11 -10.17
N GLU A 693 9.92 -24.19 -9.31
CA GLU A 693 11.10 -24.33 -8.46
C GLU A 693 10.98 -25.45 -7.41
N GLU A 694 9.75 -25.86 -7.10
CA GLU A 694 9.46 -26.98 -6.19
C GLU A 694 8.83 -28.13 -7.00
N PRO A 695 9.41 -29.35 -6.95
CA PRO A 695 8.85 -30.50 -7.66
C PRO A 695 7.51 -30.88 -7.03
N CYS A 696 6.45 -30.89 -7.85
CA CYS A 696 5.12 -31.29 -7.42
C CYS A 696 5.03 -32.83 -7.43
N GLY A 697 5.28 -33.45 -6.28
CA GLY A 697 5.13 -34.90 -6.09
C GLY A 697 3.69 -35.31 -5.76
N ILE A 698 3.33 -36.56 -6.07
CA ILE A 698 2.01 -37.12 -5.72
C ILE A 698 1.78 -37.12 -4.20
N GLN A 699 2.82 -37.39 -3.42
CA GLN A 699 2.76 -37.38 -1.95
C GLN A 699 2.41 -36.00 -1.40
N GLU A 700 2.98 -34.93 -1.96
CA GLU A 700 2.69 -33.55 -1.53
C GLU A 700 1.26 -33.15 -1.91
N LEU A 701 0.81 -33.48 -3.12
CA LEU A 701 -0.59 -33.28 -3.53
C LEU A 701 -1.57 -34.03 -2.63
N GLN A 702 -1.25 -35.27 -2.26
CA GLN A 702 -2.07 -36.07 -1.36
C GLN A 702 -2.12 -35.44 0.03
N LEU A 703 -1.00 -34.95 0.55
CA LEU A 703 -0.93 -34.25 1.84
C LEU A 703 -1.81 -33.00 1.82
N ASP A 704 -1.66 -32.14 0.80
CA ASP A 704 -2.43 -30.90 0.67
C ASP A 704 -3.93 -31.17 0.54
N MET A 705 -4.29 -32.23 -0.20
CA MET A 705 -5.68 -32.68 -0.33
C MET A 705 -6.25 -33.16 1.02
N CYS A 706 -5.50 -33.97 1.78
CA CYS A 706 -5.91 -34.41 3.11
C CYS A 706 -6.06 -33.22 4.07
N GLN A 707 -5.15 -32.23 4.01
CA GLN A 707 -5.26 -30.99 4.78
C GLN A 707 -6.52 -30.20 4.40
N MET A 708 -6.82 -30.09 3.10
CA MET A 708 -8.05 -29.46 2.61
C MET A 708 -9.31 -30.18 3.11
N VAL A 709 -9.31 -31.52 3.14
CA VAL A 709 -10.43 -32.31 3.70
C VAL A 709 -10.61 -32.00 5.19
N ALA A 710 -9.54 -32.05 5.98
CA ALA A 710 -9.57 -31.76 7.42
C ALA A 710 -10.07 -30.32 7.70
N LYS A 711 -9.58 -29.36 6.92
CA LYS A 711 -10.03 -27.96 6.92
C LYS A 711 -11.53 -27.83 6.73
N MET A 712 -12.08 -28.51 5.72
CA MET A 712 -13.51 -28.45 5.40
C MET A 712 -14.38 -29.13 6.47
N ALA A 713 -13.86 -30.18 7.11
CA ALA A 713 -14.51 -30.85 8.24
C ALA A 713 -14.64 -29.93 9.46
N GLN A 714 -13.65 -29.05 9.71
CA GLN A 714 -13.66 -28.05 10.77
C GLN A 714 -14.59 -26.84 10.50
N GLY A 715 -15.36 -26.87 9.40
CA GLY A 715 -16.37 -25.86 9.10
C GLY A 715 -15.87 -24.67 8.25
N VAL A 716 -14.67 -24.75 7.68
CA VAL A 716 -14.21 -23.73 6.72
C VAL A 716 -15.03 -23.82 5.43
N GLN A 717 -15.38 -22.66 4.88
CA GLN A 717 -16.36 -22.56 3.80
C GLN A 717 -15.77 -22.65 2.39
N SER A 718 -14.46 -22.51 2.21
CA SER A 718 -13.82 -22.58 0.88
C SER A 718 -12.32 -22.88 0.94
N GLY A 719 -11.81 -23.42 -0.16
CA GLY A 719 -10.39 -23.68 -0.39
C GLY A 719 -9.86 -22.90 -1.59
N LEU A 720 -8.59 -22.53 -1.54
CA LEU A 720 -7.92 -21.81 -2.62
C LEU A 720 -6.54 -22.42 -2.86
N VAL A 721 -6.27 -22.81 -4.10
CA VAL A 721 -5.01 -23.39 -4.54
C VAL A 721 -4.50 -22.54 -5.70
N LEU A 722 -3.26 -22.05 -5.61
CA LEU A 722 -2.61 -21.35 -6.72
C LEU A 722 -1.63 -22.27 -7.44
N ARG A 723 -1.41 -22.00 -8.73
CA ARG A 723 -0.47 -22.74 -9.55
C ARG A 723 0.16 -21.82 -10.60
N SER A 724 1.49 -21.81 -10.69
CA SER A 724 2.20 -21.13 -11.77
C SER A 724 1.98 -21.82 -13.11
N ASP A 725 1.87 -21.07 -14.21
CA ASP A 725 1.64 -21.57 -15.57
C ASP A 725 2.63 -22.68 -16.01
N SER A 726 3.87 -22.64 -15.52
CA SER A 726 4.96 -23.56 -15.83
C SER A 726 5.30 -24.48 -14.66
N ALA A 727 4.42 -24.58 -13.65
CA ALA A 727 4.58 -25.55 -12.58
C ALA A 727 4.51 -26.99 -13.11
N ASN A 728 5.24 -27.89 -12.45
CA ASN A 728 5.39 -29.30 -12.84
C ASN A 728 4.07 -30.07 -12.95
N CYS A 729 3.07 -29.71 -12.13
CA CYS A 729 1.72 -30.24 -12.19
C CYS A 729 0.80 -29.33 -12.99
N THR A 730 -0.02 -29.91 -13.88
CA THR A 730 -1.02 -29.16 -14.66
C THR A 730 -2.24 -28.83 -13.83
N THR A 731 -2.92 -27.73 -14.18
CA THR A 731 -4.18 -27.29 -13.54
C THR A 731 -5.24 -28.38 -13.56
N ASP A 732 -5.38 -29.08 -14.70
CA ASP A 732 -6.31 -30.22 -14.86
C ASP A 732 -5.93 -31.41 -13.97
N PHE A 733 -4.63 -31.72 -13.83
CA PHE A 733 -4.20 -32.80 -12.96
C PHE A 733 -4.50 -32.52 -11.48
N ILE A 734 -4.14 -31.33 -10.99
CA ILE A 734 -4.45 -30.89 -9.61
C ILE A 734 -5.95 -30.94 -9.38
N TYR A 735 -6.74 -30.43 -10.32
CA TYR A 735 -8.20 -30.46 -10.26
C TYR A 735 -8.75 -31.87 -10.11
N ARG A 736 -8.29 -32.83 -10.93
CA ARG A 736 -8.77 -34.21 -10.88
C ARG A 736 -8.44 -34.86 -9.54
N VAL A 737 -7.22 -34.69 -9.02
CA VAL A 737 -6.82 -35.23 -7.72
C VAL A 737 -7.69 -34.67 -6.60
N PHE A 738 -7.85 -33.34 -6.52
CA PHE A 738 -8.67 -32.71 -5.49
C PHE A 738 -10.16 -33.04 -5.64
N SER A 739 -10.67 -33.13 -6.87
CA SER A 739 -12.07 -33.47 -7.13
C SER A 739 -12.39 -34.90 -6.72
N GLU A 740 -11.48 -35.84 -6.97
CA GLU A 740 -11.65 -37.25 -6.63
C GLU A 740 -11.47 -37.50 -5.13
N GLY A 741 -10.40 -37.01 -4.51
CA GLY A 741 -10.17 -37.22 -3.08
C GLY A 741 -11.04 -36.35 -2.16
N GLY A 742 -11.65 -35.28 -2.69
CA GLY A 742 -12.64 -34.47 -1.98
C GLY A 742 -14.09 -34.92 -2.15
N LYS A 743 -14.35 -36.04 -2.85
CA LYS A 743 -15.70 -36.52 -3.15
C LYS A 743 -16.58 -36.60 -1.89
N GLY A 744 -17.75 -35.97 -1.96
CA GLY A 744 -18.71 -35.91 -0.86
C GLY A 744 -18.40 -34.87 0.22
N ILE A 745 -17.21 -34.26 0.22
CA ILE A 745 -16.78 -33.29 1.25
C ILE A 745 -16.77 -31.87 0.70
N PHE A 746 -16.19 -31.69 -0.50
CA PHE A 746 -16.11 -30.40 -1.19
C PHE A 746 -16.22 -30.58 -2.71
N SER A 747 -16.42 -29.47 -3.43
CA SER A 747 -16.42 -29.46 -4.91
C SER A 747 -15.22 -28.69 -5.44
N CYS A 748 -14.54 -29.21 -6.46
CA CYS A 748 -13.40 -28.53 -7.07
C CYS A 748 -13.82 -27.76 -8.34
N ARG A 749 -13.11 -26.66 -8.64
CA ARG A 749 -13.30 -25.82 -9.84
C ARG A 749 -11.92 -25.44 -10.40
N HIS A 750 -11.73 -25.61 -11.70
CA HIS A 750 -10.42 -25.42 -12.36
C HIS A 750 -10.43 -24.42 -13.51
N GLU A 751 -11.59 -23.93 -13.94
CA GLU A 751 -11.74 -22.91 -14.99
C GLU A 751 -11.39 -21.49 -14.49
N ASN A 752 -10.46 -21.36 -13.54
CA ASN A 752 -10.07 -20.08 -12.96
C ASN A 752 -8.70 -19.66 -13.49
N ILE A 753 -8.67 -19.28 -14.77
CA ILE A 753 -7.47 -18.79 -15.45
C ILE A 753 -7.67 -17.30 -15.74
N PRO A 754 -7.15 -16.38 -14.89
CA PRO A 754 -7.27 -14.95 -15.13
C PRO A 754 -6.62 -14.50 -16.45
N GLY A 755 -5.62 -15.24 -16.92
CA GLY A 755 -4.90 -14.94 -18.16
C GLY A 755 -4.26 -13.55 -18.12
N TYR A 756 -4.36 -12.82 -19.23
CA TYR A 756 -3.72 -11.51 -19.43
C TYR A 756 -4.26 -10.37 -18.55
N VAL A 757 -5.39 -10.56 -17.85
CA VAL A 757 -5.87 -9.58 -16.85
C VAL A 757 -4.81 -9.33 -15.78
N GLN A 758 -3.93 -10.31 -15.52
CA GLN A 758 -2.79 -10.19 -14.61
C GLN A 758 -1.77 -9.11 -15.00
N GLN A 759 -1.78 -8.61 -16.23
CA GLN A 759 -0.94 -7.46 -16.60
C GLN A 759 -1.43 -6.13 -16.00
N GLY A 760 -2.70 -6.09 -15.59
CA GLY A 760 -3.40 -4.94 -15.04
C GLY A 760 -3.77 -3.89 -16.09
N ASP A 761 -4.87 -3.19 -15.84
CA ASP A 761 -5.33 -2.08 -16.67
C ASP A 761 -4.64 -0.77 -16.29
N THR A 762 -4.69 -0.43 -15.00
CA THR A 762 -4.04 0.77 -14.46
C THR A 762 -2.90 0.40 -13.51
N PRO A 763 -1.74 1.05 -13.62
CA PRO A 763 -0.60 0.71 -12.79
C PRO A 763 -0.89 1.04 -11.33
N SER A 764 -0.47 0.15 -10.43
CA SER A 764 -0.48 0.34 -8.99
C SER A 764 0.29 1.60 -8.58
N VAL A 765 0.00 2.16 -7.40
CA VAL A 765 0.73 3.34 -6.91
C VAL A 765 2.23 3.08 -6.85
N TYR A 766 2.60 1.87 -6.44
CA TYR A 766 3.99 1.46 -6.34
C TYR A 766 4.67 1.41 -7.71
N ASP A 767 4.06 0.80 -8.73
CA ASP A 767 4.63 0.72 -10.08
C ASP A 767 4.74 2.11 -10.73
N ARG A 768 3.80 3.01 -10.48
CA ARG A 768 3.90 4.43 -10.88
C ARG A 768 5.09 5.11 -10.21
N TYR A 769 5.19 4.96 -8.89
CA TYR A 769 6.24 5.58 -8.07
C TYR A 769 7.62 5.07 -8.49
N MET A 770 7.81 3.76 -8.57
CA MET A 770 9.08 3.15 -8.92
C MET A 770 9.46 3.41 -10.37
N GLY A 771 8.51 3.33 -11.31
CA GLY A 771 8.79 3.65 -12.72
C GLY A 771 9.37 5.06 -12.85
N ARG A 772 8.75 6.05 -12.18
CA ARG A 772 9.27 7.43 -12.20
C ARG A 772 10.62 7.56 -11.47
N LYS A 773 10.79 6.93 -10.30
CA LYS A 773 12.01 6.99 -9.48
C LYS A 773 13.21 6.40 -10.21
N LEU A 774 13.06 5.21 -10.78
CA LEU A 774 14.12 4.50 -11.50
C LEU A 774 14.51 5.26 -12.76
N ALA A 775 13.54 5.72 -13.55
CA ALA A 775 13.82 6.53 -14.74
C ALA A 775 14.59 7.82 -14.42
N ALA A 776 14.22 8.54 -13.35
CA ALA A 776 14.93 9.74 -12.93
C ALA A 776 16.39 9.44 -12.50
N LYS A 777 16.59 8.32 -11.80
CA LYS A 777 17.92 7.83 -11.41
C LYS A 777 18.74 7.42 -12.64
N SER A 778 18.13 6.73 -13.61
CA SER A 778 18.76 6.39 -14.89
C SER A 778 19.19 7.63 -15.66
N VAL A 779 18.36 8.66 -15.76
CA VAL A 779 18.76 9.91 -16.45
C VAL A 779 20.00 10.52 -15.80
N ARG A 780 20.04 10.67 -14.47
CA ARG A 780 21.23 11.22 -13.80
C ARG A 780 22.47 10.39 -14.13
N TRP A 781 22.37 9.08 -13.94
CA TRP A 781 23.50 8.18 -14.16
C TRP A 781 23.98 8.18 -15.62
N LEU A 782 23.05 8.18 -16.58
CA LEU A 782 23.36 8.26 -18.01
C LEU A 782 24.07 9.58 -18.32
N MET A 783 23.60 10.70 -17.77
CA MET A 783 24.23 12.01 -17.97
C MET A 783 25.65 12.08 -17.41
N ASP A 784 25.85 11.62 -16.18
CA ASP A 784 27.16 11.61 -15.54
C ASP A 784 28.14 10.72 -16.33
N THR A 785 27.65 9.59 -16.84
CA THR A 785 28.45 8.64 -17.63
C THR A 785 28.75 9.18 -19.02
N VAL A 786 27.75 9.73 -19.73
CA VAL A 786 27.95 10.39 -21.04
C VAL A 786 28.97 11.51 -20.90
N ALA A 787 28.80 12.41 -19.94
CA ALA A 787 29.71 13.55 -19.74
C ALA A 787 31.17 13.12 -19.50
N LYS A 788 31.39 11.98 -18.82
CA LYS A 788 32.72 11.41 -18.59
C LYS A 788 33.39 10.90 -19.87
N TRP A 789 32.62 10.33 -20.78
CA TRP A 789 33.13 9.61 -21.97
C TRP A 789 32.82 10.34 -23.30
N TYR A 790 32.31 11.56 -23.22
CA TYR A 790 31.94 12.37 -24.37
C TYR A 790 33.18 12.90 -25.10
N ARG A 791 33.22 12.67 -26.41
CA ARG A 791 34.27 13.13 -27.31
C ARG A 791 33.77 14.32 -28.11
N LYS A 792 34.30 15.51 -27.78
CA LYS A 792 33.89 16.78 -28.41
C LYS A 792 34.25 16.88 -29.89
N LEU A 793 35.27 16.16 -30.35
CA LEU A 793 35.80 16.26 -31.71
C LEU A 793 34.84 15.68 -32.76
N ASP A 794 34.16 14.59 -32.42
CA ASP A 794 33.31 13.82 -33.33
C ASP A 794 31.84 13.79 -32.90
N ASP A 795 31.48 14.46 -31.78
CA ASP A 795 30.12 14.46 -31.22
C ASP A 795 29.65 13.03 -30.95
N THR A 796 30.53 12.22 -30.34
CA THR A 796 30.26 10.82 -30.00
C THR A 796 30.57 10.50 -28.54
N VAL A 797 30.04 9.37 -28.08
CA VAL A 797 30.43 8.75 -26.80
C VAL A 797 31.11 7.42 -27.10
N TYR A 798 32.21 7.15 -26.42
CA TYR A 798 32.88 5.86 -26.48
C TYR A 798 33.26 5.39 -25.08
N CYS A 799 32.52 4.44 -24.56
CA CYS A 799 32.78 3.75 -23.30
C CYS A 799 32.67 2.23 -23.48
N ASP A 800 33.80 1.54 -23.31
CA ASP A 800 33.90 0.08 -23.40
C ASP A 800 33.94 -0.59 -22.01
N ASP A 801 33.79 0.20 -20.95
CA ASP A 801 33.81 -0.30 -19.57
C ASP A 801 32.53 -1.11 -19.26
N ALA A 802 32.69 -2.25 -18.57
CA ALA A 802 31.59 -3.10 -18.13
C ALA A 802 30.54 -2.33 -17.32
N ASN A 803 30.96 -1.36 -16.52
CA ASN A 803 30.10 -0.51 -15.70
C ASN A 803 29.27 0.49 -16.50
N THR A 804 29.28 0.44 -17.84
CA THR A 804 28.43 1.30 -18.68
C THR A 804 27.26 0.56 -19.33
N ALA A 805 27.16 -0.76 -19.18
CA ALA A 805 26.01 -1.57 -19.59
C ALA A 805 25.43 -2.27 -18.37
N VAL A 806 24.39 -1.70 -17.77
CA VAL A 806 23.93 -2.06 -16.42
C VAL A 806 22.43 -2.33 -16.35
N VAL A 807 22.03 -3.21 -15.44
CA VAL A 807 20.65 -3.36 -14.98
C VAL A 807 20.47 -2.54 -13.71
N LEU A 808 19.39 -1.73 -13.66
CA LEU A 808 19.05 -0.93 -12.49
C LEU A 808 18.04 -1.70 -11.61
N SER A 809 18.46 -2.10 -10.41
CA SER A 809 17.58 -2.72 -9.42
C SER A 809 16.61 -1.71 -8.80
N LEU A 810 15.51 -2.18 -8.17
CA LEU A 810 14.60 -1.28 -7.44
C LEU A 810 15.26 -0.58 -6.25
N GLN A 811 16.25 -1.21 -5.61
CA GLN A 811 17.09 -0.58 -4.58
C GLN A 811 17.97 0.54 -5.15
N GLY A 812 17.98 0.68 -6.48
CA GLY A 812 18.72 1.67 -7.22
C GLY A 812 20.20 1.31 -7.39
N ARG A 813 20.56 0.03 -7.27
CA ARG A 813 21.90 -0.44 -7.59
C ARG A 813 22.02 -0.64 -9.09
N PHE A 814 23.07 -0.10 -9.69
CA PHE A 814 23.45 -0.38 -11.08
C PHE A 814 24.39 -1.57 -11.07
N THR A 815 24.01 -2.67 -11.71
CA THR A 815 24.81 -3.90 -11.76
C THR A 815 25.19 -4.20 -13.21
N PRO A 816 26.48 -4.36 -13.54
CA PRO A 816 26.94 -4.70 -14.89
C PRO A 816 26.34 -6.01 -15.40
N VAL A 817 25.97 -6.05 -16.68
CA VAL A 817 25.42 -7.29 -17.28
C VAL A 817 26.44 -8.43 -17.34
N SER A 818 27.74 -8.11 -17.37
CA SER A 818 28.82 -9.09 -17.28
C SER A 818 28.82 -9.86 -15.96
N GLU A 819 28.47 -9.21 -14.85
CA GLU A 819 28.36 -9.84 -13.53
C GLU A 819 27.09 -10.70 -13.40
N LEU A 820 26.02 -10.31 -14.11
CA LEU A 820 24.72 -10.99 -14.04
C LEU A 820 24.63 -12.22 -14.96
N LYS A 821 25.36 -12.21 -16.08
CA LYS A 821 25.40 -13.32 -17.04
C LYS A 821 25.67 -14.70 -16.40
N PRO A 822 26.69 -14.90 -15.53
CA PRO A 822 26.94 -16.20 -14.90
C PRO A 822 25.86 -16.63 -13.89
N LEU A 823 25.11 -15.67 -13.34
CA LEU A 823 24.01 -15.89 -12.39
C LEU A 823 22.66 -16.19 -13.08
N THR A 824 22.63 -16.12 -14.40
CA THR A 824 21.42 -16.31 -15.22
C THR A 824 21.26 -17.78 -15.60
N ASP A 825 20.04 -18.30 -15.47
CA ASP A 825 19.57 -19.49 -16.17
C ASP A 825 18.92 -19.05 -17.49
N TRP A 826 19.60 -19.36 -18.59
CA TRP A 826 19.19 -18.94 -19.93
C TRP A 826 18.08 -19.80 -20.52
N ASP A 827 18.00 -21.07 -20.12
CA ASP A 827 17.03 -22.03 -20.66
C ASP A 827 15.64 -21.74 -20.10
N HIS A 828 15.56 -21.51 -18.78
CA HIS A 828 14.31 -21.21 -18.08
C HIS A 828 14.04 -19.71 -17.94
N ARG A 829 15.00 -18.86 -18.33
CA ARG A 829 14.91 -17.39 -18.23
C ARG A 829 14.72 -16.93 -16.77
N LEU A 830 15.57 -17.43 -15.88
CA LEU A 830 15.52 -17.19 -14.44
C LEU A 830 16.85 -16.67 -13.88
N VAL A 831 16.80 -16.23 -12.62
CA VAL A 831 17.99 -16.06 -11.78
C VAL A 831 18.22 -17.37 -11.04
N LYS A 832 19.47 -17.85 -10.98
CA LYS A 832 19.81 -19.11 -10.30
C LYS A 832 19.50 -19.11 -8.79
N SER A 833 19.50 -17.92 -8.17
CA SER A 833 19.14 -17.74 -6.77
C SER A 833 18.05 -16.68 -6.66
N GLN A 834 16.92 -17.06 -6.09
CA GLN A 834 15.74 -16.21 -5.95
C GLN A 834 15.51 -15.92 -4.46
N TRP A 835 15.59 -14.65 -4.09
CA TRP A 835 15.48 -14.22 -2.68
C TRP A 835 14.14 -14.62 -2.04
N TRP A 836 13.07 -14.72 -2.81
CA TRP A 836 11.72 -14.93 -2.32
C TRP A 836 11.43 -16.40 -1.95
N MET A 837 12.29 -17.33 -2.36
CA MET A 837 12.17 -18.74 -1.96
C MET A 837 12.25 -18.91 -0.43
N ARG A 838 12.94 -18.01 0.28
CA ARG A 838 13.00 -18.00 1.76
C ARG A 838 11.63 -17.79 2.42
N ILE A 839 10.63 -17.28 1.68
CA ILE A 839 9.29 -17.01 2.18
C ILE A 839 8.38 -18.24 2.04
N ARG A 840 8.75 -19.23 1.21
CA ARG A 840 7.94 -20.43 0.94
C ARG A 840 7.53 -21.21 2.21
N PRO A 841 8.38 -21.40 3.23
CA PRO A 841 7.98 -22.09 4.46
C PRO A 841 6.80 -21.43 5.16
N LEU A 842 6.73 -20.10 5.16
CA LEU A 842 5.65 -19.33 5.79
C LEU A 842 4.29 -19.59 5.13
N LEU A 843 4.25 -19.75 3.80
CA LEU A 843 3.03 -20.16 3.10
C LEU A 843 2.56 -21.52 3.61
N LYS A 844 3.47 -22.49 3.75
CA LYS A 844 3.16 -23.83 4.26
C LYS A 844 2.68 -23.80 5.71
N ILE A 845 3.32 -23.03 6.60
CA ILE A 845 2.90 -22.85 8.01
C ILE A 845 1.47 -22.31 8.08
N LEU A 846 1.19 -21.25 7.33
CA LEU A 846 -0.12 -20.59 7.35
C LEU A 846 -1.21 -21.35 6.60
N ALA A 847 -0.84 -22.32 5.78
CA ALA A 847 -1.74 -23.27 5.12
C ALA A 847 -1.99 -24.52 5.98
N THR A 848 -1.01 -24.93 6.81
CA THR A 848 -1.10 -26.16 7.59
C THR A 848 -2.09 -26.01 8.74
N HIS A 849 -3.02 -26.97 8.83
CA HIS A 849 -4.02 -27.04 9.87
C HIS A 849 -3.57 -27.96 11.00
N GLY A 850 -3.79 -27.56 12.26
CA GLY A 850 -3.31 -28.28 13.45
C GLY A 850 -3.72 -29.76 13.56
N ALA A 851 -4.73 -30.23 12.82
CA ALA A 851 -5.06 -31.66 12.73
C ALA A 851 -3.98 -32.51 12.02
N ALA A 852 -3.07 -31.89 11.26
CA ALA A 852 -2.01 -32.56 10.51
C ALA A 852 -0.68 -32.72 11.27
N HIS A 853 -0.56 -32.17 12.49
CA HIS A 853 0.60 -32.42 13.36
C HIS A 853 0.54 -33.80 14.04
N GLN A 854 -0.62 -34.45 14.00
CA GLN A 854 -0.67 -35.90 14.16
C GLN A 854 -0.28 -36.47 12.80
N GLU A 855 0.85 -37.18 12.72
CA GLU A 855 1.14 -38.04 11.58
C GLU A 855 -0.15 -38.79 11.22
N PRO A 856 -0.49 -38.95 9.93
CA PRO A 856 -1.56 -39.83 9.54
C PRO A 856 -1.13 -41.27 9.88
N GLY A 857 -1.36 -41.66 11.13
CA GLY A 857 -1.57 -43.03 11.51
C GLY A 857 -2.83 -43.47 10.77
N ILE A 858 -2.63 -43.95 9.55
CA ILE A 858 -3.62 -44.72 8.80
C ILE A 858 -3.96 -45.90 9.69
N LYS A 859 -5.01 -45.78 10.51
CA LYS A 859 -5.74 -46.94 11.00
C LYS A 859 -6.56 -47.42 9.81
N ALA A 860 -6.03 -48.43 9.14
CA ALA A 860 -6.67 -49.13 8.03
C ALA A 860 -7.86 -50.03 8.48
N GLU A 861 -8.52 -49.69 9.58
CA GLU A 861 -9.62 -50.44 10.15
C GLU A 861 -10.77 -49.46 10.36
N GLU A 862 -11.67 -49.40 9.38
CA GLU A 862 -13.05 -48.84 9.39
C GLU A 862 -13.43 -48.24 8.02
N VAL A 863 -13.10 -48.95 6.94
CA VAL A 863 -13.91 -48.98 5.71
C VAL A 863 -13.85 -50.42 5.19
N GLU A 864 -14.62 -51.29 5.84
CA GLU A 864 -15.18 -52.50 5.22
C GLU A 864 -16.69 -52.31 5.04
#